data_AF-A0A7I7STJ0-F1
#
_entry.id   AF-A0A7I7STJ0-F1
#
_cell.length_a   1.000
_cell.length_b   1.000
_cell.length_c   1.000
_cell.angle_alpha   90.00
_cell.angle_beta   90.00
_cell.angle_gamma   90.00
#
_symmetry.space_group_name_H-M   'P 1'
#
loop_
_entity.id
_entity.type
_entity.pdbx_description
1 polymer ?
#
loop_
_entity_poly.entity_id
_entity_poly.type
_entity_poly.pdbx_seq_one_letter_code
_entity_poly.pdbx_strand_id
1 'polypeptide(L)'
;MFTVFFGNGTAEHPNGGIILGNGYSWTAQTCPTGACQGGRGGIVGNGGDGFNGGNGGAAGWFGNGGFGGNGVAEVNGGRGGAGGAGGMLSGNGGGGGGGADGVSAGAAGGRGGSAGLSGNGGAGGVGGVAQDSDDPGGTGGAGGAGGAGGLLSGNGGAGGAGGNAIPMDATGGVGGRGGDTGLFSLSGIGGVGGNGGKATNGGKGGNGGGGGLFSLYAQGGTGGAGGASPYKGFGTDHGGDGGNGGTGGLWSGNGGAGGAGGNGGGDGGNGGGVGMLSLAGSGGSGGAGGQGQVGNPGVNGAQASPNGGAGAPGGAGGSGGNGGAGSLIFGRGGDGGSGGAGGVGGGGGKGFNRPTVDIGGIQLPGGDGGIGGDGGAGGARGGTAGKGAFLFVIAANGVGGASGPGGQGGAGGVGGSGGSTQDYLTPGGTGGTGGAGGKGGRGGGATATYTASAGGEGGAGGAGGPGGWGSTPGQGGAAGAGGSGGAGGVGSATQLGGAGGAGGDAGVGGAGGPGSGVAQTGATGGPGGTGGDGGPGGASGGAGGGQGGAPAGGGAGGPGGASFFGATVGQNGPNGQPGQPGDPGDATLSTLAAPSVARQSASAAATPVSIESFFTDLSRLLAYIFFNRAPGAQDSQNYPDSEGTITGTVIGFPNNGFGVSYTIASYPRYGELVVDPVTGAYTYTPNAALVKPGYTDKFTVIVDNGAGAQLPGVLGLVQGALHGFAIRAGLSAGDTSEITVSITGYGDGKFGDKANSQYATTQSYLNCTLMATAAAIAQATGGAARPSEDRMIELAKTTNSVSTPGAKMYLSENTAEGVSVEDAVALMQKYYGLTAATSHYELDPQAAMADLQAALANGKTTMATVSIALIWTAVPGAVTMANPSYTTLDHEVVVIAVDLTEGVVYLNDSSATSVVDRSHIGAGMKVPLGAFLAGWNTSKYELTVVDPKVP
;
A
#
# COMPACT_ATOMS: atom_id res chain seq x y z
N MET A 1 18.71 -19.62 49.08
CA MET A 1 17.47 -19.70 49.89
C MET A 1 16.65 -18.42 49.76
N PHE A 2 17.18 -17.24 50.12
CA PHE A 2 16.48 -15.96 49.90
C PHE A 2 16.00 -15.78 48.44
N THR A 3 16.89 -16.07 47.47
CA THR A 3 16.64 -16.09 46.02
C THR A 3 15.49 -17.00 45.55
N VAL A 4 15.07 -17.99 46.34
CA VAL A 4 13.95 -18.89 45.97
C VAL A 4 12.59 -18.21 46.24
N PHE A 5 12.57 -17.21 47.13
CA PHE A 5 11.36 -16.45 47.48
C PHE A 5 11.37 -15.03 46.90
N PHE A 6 12.55 -14.42 46.78
CA PHE A 6 12.74 -13.02 46.36
C PHE A 6 13.89 -12.91 45.36
N GLY A 7 13.58 -12.56 44.10
CA GLY A 7 14.56 -12.37 43.03
C GLY A 7 13.98 -12.63 41.64
N ASN A 8 14.52 -11.98 40.61
CA ASN A 8 14.14 -12.27 39.23
C ASN A 8 14.82 -13.58 38.75
N GLY A 9 14.24 -14.23 37.74
CA GLY A 9 14.86 -15.38 37.09
C GLY A 9 16.13 -15.03 36.30
N THR A 10 16.93 -16.04 36.01
CA THR A 10 18.14 -15.99 35.15
C THR A 10 18.02 -17.00 34.01
N ALA A 11 18.95 -17.03 33.05
CA ALA A 11 18.93 -18.02 31.97
C ALA A 11 18.96 -19.47 32.50
N GLU A 12 19.71 -19.73 33.58
CA GLU A 12 19.84 -21.04 34.22
C GLU A 12 18.60 -21.40 35.06
N HIS A 13 17.96 -20.39 35.65
CA HIS A 13 16.82 -20.51 36.54
C HIS A 13 15.73 -19.48 36.14
N PRO A 14 14.98 -19.72 35.04
CA PRO A 14 14.17 -18.66 34.42
C PRO A 14 12.96 -18.22 35.25
N ASN A 15 12.47 -19.03 36.19
CA ASN A 15 11.35 -18.62 37.03
C ASN A 15 11.81 -17.65 38.14
N GLY A 16 11.06 -16.57 38.36
CA GLY A 16 11.26 -15.67 39.48
C GLY A 16 10.97 -16.33 40.83
N GLY A 17 11.48 -15.70 41.90
CA GLY A 17 11.25 -16.12 43.28
C GLY A 17 9.76 -16.16 43.64
N ILE A 18 9.36 -17.16 44.42
CA ILE A 18 7.96 -17.55 44.64
C ILE A 18 7.07 -16.38 45.11
N ILE A 19 7.59 -15.44 45.90
CA ILE A 19 6.82 -14.33 46.47
C ILE A 19 6.94 -13.08 45.60
N LEU A 20 8.18 -12.68 45.27
CA LEU A 20 8.47 -11.48 44.48
C LEU A 20 9.59 -11.77 43.47
N GLY A 21 9.28 -11.62 42.19
CA GLY A 21 10.26 -11.84 41.13
C GLY A 21 9.65 -11.93 39.75
N ASN A 22 10.22 -11.21 38.78
CA ASN A 22 9.88 -11.40 37.37
C ASN A 22 10.52 -12.68 36.85
N GLY A 23 9.84 -13.35 35.92
CA GLY A 23 10.46 -14.38 35.09
C GLY A 23 11.52 -13.79 34.14
N TYR A 24 12.45 -14.64 33.71
CA TYR A 24 13.51 -14.28 32.78
C TYR A 24 12.99 -14.14 31.34
N SER A 25 13.33 -13.02 30.69
CA SER A 25 13.12 -12.79 29.25
C SER A 25 14.38 -13.16 28.47
N TRP A 26 14.21 -13.96 27.42
CA TRP A 26 15.32 -14.47 26.61
C TRP A 26 15.74 -13.50 25.49
N THR A 27 17.03 -13.47 25.16
CA THR A 27 17.58 -12.71 24.02
C THR A 27 18.34 -13.62 23.07
N ALA A 28 18.75 -13.11 21.91
CA ALA A 28 19.62 -13.84 20.97
C ALA A 28 20.95 -14.32 21.59
N GLN A 29 21.45 -13.62 22.62
CA GLN A 29 22.71 -13.95 23.30
C GLN A 29 22.52 -15.10 24.30
N THR A 30 21.36 -15.20 24.94
CA THR A 30 21.08 -16.24 25.96
C THR A 30 20.26 -17.41 25.44
N CYS A 31 19.59 -17.25 24.28
CA CYS A 31 18.92 -18.30 23.53
C CYS A 31 19.58 -18.49 22.13
N PRO A 32 20.83 -18.98 22.06
CA PRO A 32 21.56 -19.12 20.80
C PRO A 32 21.04 -20.27 19.91
N THR A 33 20.28 -21.23 20.46
CA THR A 33 19.74 -22.38 19.71
C THR A 33 18.36 -22.79 20.21
N GLY A 34 17.48 -23.21 19.29
CA GLY A 34 16.14 -23.69 19.61
C GLY A 34 15.20 -22.59 20.14
N ALA A 35 14.06 -23.01 20.72
CA ALA A 35 13.01 -22.15 21.26
C ALA A 35 13.11 -22.05 22.78
N CYS A 36 13.27 -20.84 23.33
CA CYS A 36 13.38 -20.64 24.77
C CYS A 36 12.08 -20.08 25.36
N GLN A 37 11.52 -20.79 26.34
CA GLN A 37 10.29 -20.40 27.01
C GLN A 37 10.58 -19.37 28.11
N GLY A 38 9.88 -18.24 28.06
CA GLY A 38 9.96 -17.17 29.04
C GLY A 38 9.61 -17.65 30.45
N GLY A 39 10.33 -17.11 31.43
CA GLY A 39 10.22 -17.53 32.82
C GLY A 39 8.88 -17.19 33.47
N ARG A 40 8.43 -17.97 34.45
CA ARG A 40 7.23 -17.63 35.23
C ARG A 40 7.54 -16.58 36.29
N GLY A 41 6.62 -15.66 36.52
CA GLY A 41 6.68 -14.70 37.64
C GLY A 41 6.29 -15.33 38.98
N GLY A 42 6.74 -14.71 40.08
CA GLY A 42 6.27 -15.00 41.43
C GLY A 42 4.83 -14.53 41.69
N ILE A 43 4.35 -14.66 42.93
CA ILE A 43 3.03 -14.15 43.37
C ILE A 43 2.86 -12.68 42.97
N VAL A 44 3.90 -11.86 43.17
CA VAL A 44 4.07 -10.55 42.53
C VAL A 44 5.24 -10.63 41.56
N GLY A 45 4.96 -10.51 40.26
CA GLY A 45 5.98 -10.56 39.22
C GLY A 45 5.40 -10.82 37.84
N ASN A 46 5.97 -10.17 36.84
CA ASN A 46 5.65 -10.43 35.43
C ASN A 46 6.20 -11.81 35.01
N GLY A 47 5.56 -12.45 34.05
CA GLY A 47 6.24 -13.47 33.25
C GLY A 47 7.30 -12.85 32.35
N GLY A 48 8.38 -13.57 32.10
CA GLY A 48 9.41 -13.19 31.15
C GLY A 48 9.05 -13.61 29.72
N ASP A 49 9.75 -13.03 28.74
CA ASP A 49 9.46 -13.19 27.32
C ASP A 49 10.17 -14.43 26.72
N GLY A 50 9.48 -15.10 25.80
CA GLY A 50 10.06 -16.20 25.03
C GLY A 50 10.84 -15.72 23.81
N PHE A 51 11.68 -16.60 23.25
CA PHE A 51 12.53 -16.31 22.08
C PHE A 51 12.51 -17.48 21.08
N ASN A 52 12.73 -17.21 19.79
CA ASN A 52 12.71 -18.20 18.69
C ASN A 52 11.47 -19.13 18.70
N GLY A 53 10.27 -18.58 18.69
CA GLY A 53 9.02 -19.38 18.76
C GLY A 53 8.73 -19.98 20.14
N GLY A 54 9.53 -19.65 21.16
CA GLY A 54 9.27 -20.02 22.55
C GLY A 54 8.11 -19.23 23.17
N ASN A 55 7.29 -19.89 23.98
CA ASN A 55 6.16 -19.25 24.65
C ASN A 55 6.63 -18.24 25.71
N GLY A 56 5.87 -17.16 25.91
CA GLY A 56 6.02 -16.25 27.04
C GLY A 56 5.59 -16.89 28.36
N GLY A 57 6.23 -16.48 29.45
CA GLY A 57 5.97 -16.99 30.78
C GLY A 57 4.69 -16.41 31.38
N ALA A 58 4.02 -17.18 32.24
CA ALA A 58 2.87 -16.70 33.01
C ALA A 58 3.30 -15.90 34.24
N ALA A 59 2.57 -14.85 34.59
CA ALA A 59 2.65 -14.20 35.90
C ALA A 59 1.96 -15.05 36.99
N GLY A 60 2.22 -14.73 38.27
CA GLY A 60 1.58 -15.39 39.41
C GLY A 60 0.19 -14.83 39.71
N TRP A 61 0.06 -14.01 40.76
CA TRP A 61 -1.21 -13.38 41.14
C TRP A 61 -1.31 -11.94 40.62
N PHE A 62 -0.20 -11.21 40.64
CA PHE A 62 -0.08 -9.83 40.19
C PHE A 62 1.10 -9.69 39.22
N GLY A 63 0.83 -9.18 38.01
CA GLY A 63 1.86 -9.00 36.97
C GLY A 63 1.34 -9.37 35.59
N ASN A 64 2.00 -8.89 34.53
CA ASN A 64 1.64 -9.20 33.16
C ASN A 64 2.31 -10.51 32.70
N GLY A 65 1.65 -11.27 31.82
CA GLY A 65 2.29 -12.38 31.12
C GLY A 65 3.32 -11.86 30.12
N GLY A 66 4.42 -12.59 29.95
CA GLY A 66 5.48 -12.25 28.99
C GLY A 66 5.06 -12.50 27.54
N PHE A 67 5.71 -11.84 26.60
CA PHE A 67 5.48 -12.01 25.17
C PHE A 67 5.98 -13.37 24.68
N GLY A 68 5.29 -13.95 23.70
CA GLY A 68 5.80 -15.09 22.95
C GLY A 68 6.84 -14.65 21.92
N GLY A 69 7.91 -15.43 21.78
CA GLY A 69 8.98 -15.13 20.82
C GLY A 69 8.53 -15.30 19.38
N ASN A 70 8.98 -14.41 18.49
CA ASN A 70 8.82 -14.59 17.04
C ASN A 70 9.48 -15.92 16.62
N GLY A 71 8.81 -16.65 15.73
CA GLY A 71 9.31 -17.92 15.20
C GLY A 71 10.53 -17.74 14.29
N VAL A 72 11.29 -18.83 14.15
CA VAL A 72 12.42 -18.96 13.21
C VAL A 72 12.18 -20.23 12.41
N ALA A 73 12.35 -20.22 11.09
CA ALA A 73 11.85 -21.28 10.20
C ALA A 73 12.23 -22.71 10.64
N GLU A 74 13.48 -22.92 11.03
CA GLU A 74 14.01 -24.23 11.47
C GLU A 74 13.53 -24.65 12.88
N VAL A 75 12.95 -23.74 13.66
CA VAL A 75 12.56 -23.93 15.06
C VAL A 75 11.04 -24.02 15.17
N ASN A 76 10.54 -25.15 15.71
CA ASN A 76 9.08 -25.43 15.84
C ASN A 76 8.29 -25.31 14.51
N GLY A 77 8.96 -25.44 13.37
CA GLY A 77 8.37 -25.20 12.04
C GLY A 77 7.94 -23.75 11.86
N GLY A 78 8.80 -22.79 12.25
CA GLY A 78 8.58 -21.36 12.11
C GLY A 78 7.52 -20.75 13.04
N ARG A 79 6.84 -21.52 13.88
CA ARG A 79 5.66 -21.02 14.62
C ARG A 79 6.02 -19.98 15.68
N GLY A 80 5.22 -18.92 15.74
CA GLY A 80 5.32 -17.92 16.80
C GLY A 80 4.90 -18.49 18.16
N GLY A 81 5.63 -18.11 19.22
CA GLY A 81 5.34 -18.54 20.58
C GLY A 81 4.03 -17.94 21.11
N ALA A 82 3.29 -18.69 21.92
CA ALA A 82 2.12 -18.15 22.60
C ALA A 82 2.52 -17.18 23.71
N GLY A 83 1.77 -16.08 23.87
CA GLY A 83 1.93 -15.14 24.97
C GLY A 83 1.52 -15.75 26.31
N GLY A 84 2.21 -15.34 27.37
CA GLY A 84 1.98 -15.83 28.73
C GLY A 84 0.68 -15.31 29.35
N ALA A 85 0.13 -16.07 30.30
CA ALA A 85 -1.05 -15.64 31.05
C ALA A 85 -0.73 -14.49 32.01
N GLY A 86 -1.65 -13.52 32.10
CA GLY A 86 -1.61 -12.45 33.09
C GLY A 86 -1.93 -12.95 34.50
N GLY A 87 -1.55 -12.16 35.51
CA GLY A 87 -1.68 -12.51 36.92
C GLY A 87 -3.11 -12.84 37.31
N MET A 88 -3.28 -13.91 38.10
CA MET A 88 -4.57 -14.49 38.45
C MET A 88 -5.55 -13.49 39.09
N LEU A 89 -5.07 -12.46 39.80
CA LEU A 89 -5.88 -11.40 40.42
C LEU A 89 -5.83 -10.10 39.62
N SER A 90 -4.67 -9.70 39.10
CA SER A 90 -4.54 -8.52 38.24
C SER A 90 -3.34 -8.64 37.31
N GLY A 91 -3.56 -8.50 36.00
CA GLY A 91 -2.50 -8.50 35.01
C GLY A 91 -3.01 -8.74 33.59
N ASN A 92 -2.37 -8.09 32.63
CA ASN A 92 -2.63 -8.32 31.21
C ASN A 92 -1.97 -9.62 30.75
N GLY A 93 -2.57 -10.29 29.77
CA GLY A 93 -1.89 -11.38 29.05
C GLY A 93 -0.83 -10.84 28.10
N GLY A 94 0.25 -11.59 27.91
CA GLY A 94 1.31 -11.25 26.96
C GLY A 94 0.87 -11.44 25.50
N GLY A 95 1.45 -10.69 24.58
CA GLY A 95 1.21 -10.88 23.15
C GLY A 95 1.84 -12.18 22.62
N GLY A 96 1.25 -12.78 21.59
CA GLY A 96 1.86 -13.89 20.86
C GLY A 96 2.90 -13.40 19.85
N GLY A 97 3.96 -14.19 19.63
CA GLY A 97 5.00 -13.88 18.65
C GLY A 97 4.55 -14.09 17.22
N GLY A 98 5.16 -13.39 16.27
CA GLY A 98 4.92 -13.61 14.84
C GLY A 98 5.39 -15.00 14.38
N GLY A 99 4.72 -15.57 13.38
CA GLY A 99 5.23 -16.73 12.65
C GLY A 99 6.35 -16.31 11.68
N ALA A 100 7.32 -17.20 11.47
CA ALA A 100 8.36 -17.03 10.46
C ALA A 100 7.79 -17.14 9.05
N ASP A 101 8.41 -16.39 8.13
CA ASP A 101 8.25 -16.61 6.70
C ASP A 101 8.78 -18.00 6.30
N GLY A 102 8.26 -18.53 5.19
CA GLY A 102 8.68 -19.82 4.66
C GLY A 102 8.35 -19.99 3.17
N VAL A 103 9.16 -20.78 2.47
CA VAL A 103 8.92 -21.12 1.05
C VAL A 103 7.65 -21.97 0.95
N SER A 104 6.75 -21.62 0.03
CA SER A 104 5.42 -22.24 -0.21
C SER A 104 4.41 -22.19 0.94
N ALA A 105 4.83 -22.11 2.21
CA ALA A 105 3.95 -21.93 3.35
C ALA A 105 4.57 -21.06 4.45
N GLY A 106 3.86 -20.01 4.85
CA GLY A 106 4.22 -19.17 6.00
C GLY A 106 3.79 -19.81 7.31
N ALA A 107 4.56 -19.63 8.38
CA ALA A 107 4.24 -20.24 9.67
C ALA A 107 3.17 -19.47 10.44
N ALA A 108 2.40 -20.18 11.28
CA ALA A 108 1.32 -19.58 12.05
C ALA A 108 1.85 -18.70 13.21
N GLY A 109 1.15 -17.58 13.46
CA GLY A 109 1.38 -16.68 14.58
C GLY A 109 0.95 -17.28 15.92
N GLY A 110 1.66 -16.90 16.98
CA GLY A 110 1.38 -17.32 18.34
C GLY A 110 0.08 -16.71 18.89
N ARG A 111 -0.63 -17.44 19.74
CA ARG A 111 -1.84 -16.91 20.40
C ARG A 111 -1.47 -15.91 21.50
N GLY A 112 -2.27 -14.87 21.70
CA GLY A 112 -2.17 -13.99 22.85
C GLY A 112 -2.59 -14.69 24.14
N GLY A 113 -1.93 -14.35 25.24
CA GLY A 113 -2.25 -14.86 26.58
C GLY A 113 -3.53 -14.26 27.14
N SER A 114 -4.26 -15.00 27.97
CA SER A 114 -5.42 -14.50 28.71
C SER A 114 -5.02 -13.73 29.96
N ALA A 115 -5.82 -12.73 30.34
CA ALA A 115 -5.76 -12.12 31.67
C ALA A 115 -6.40 -13.02 32.75
N GLY A 116 -6.17 -12.69 34.02
CA GLY A 116 -6.76 -13.37 35.18
C GLY A 116 -8.15 -12.83 35.57
N LEU A 117 -8.31 -12.40 36.82
CA LEU A 117 -9.56 -11.80 37.31
C LEU A 117 -9.83 -10.40 36.72
N SER A 118 -8.76 -9.62 36.50
CA SER A 118 -8.79 -8.25 35.98
C SER A 118 -7.59 -8.01 35.06
N GLY A 119 -7.81 -7.44 33.88
CA GLY A 119 -6.75 -7.12 32.91
C GLY A 119 -7.18 -7.40 31.47
N ASN A 120 -6.40 -6.91 30.50
CA ASN A 120 -6.68 -7.11 29.07
C ASN A 120 -6.00 -8.39 28.56
N GLY A 121 -6.65 -9.09 27.63
CA GLY A 121 -6.02 -10.17 26.89
C GLY A 121 -4.92 -9.67 25.95
N GLY A 122 -3.85 -10.44 25.80
CA GLY A 122 -2.76 -10.13 24.87
C GLY A 122 -3.18 -10.28 23.41
N ALA A 123 -2.56 -9.52 22.51
CA ALA A 123 -2.79 -9.66 21.07
C ALA A 123 -2.23 -10.99 20.53
N GLY A 124 -2.84 -11.55 19.49
CA GLY A 124 -2.25 -12.63 18.72
C GLY A 124 -1.15 -12.12 17.78
N GLY A 125 -0.11 -12.93 17.58
CA GLY A 125 0.98 -12.62 16.66
C GLY A 125 0.55 -12.78 15.20
N VAL A 126 1.22 -12.06 14.29
CA VAL A 126 0.99 -12.18 12.84
C VAL A 126 1.42 -13.56 12.32
N GLY A 127 0.78 -14.05 11.26
CA GLY A 127 1.31 -15.17 10.48
C GLY A 127 2.44 -14.71 9.55
N GLY A 128 3.43 -15.57 9.33
CA GLY A 128 4.53 -15.30 8.40
C GLY A 128 4.10 -15.41 6.92
N VAL A 129 4.90 -14.84 6.03
CA VAL A 129 4.65 -14.81 4.59
C VAL A 129 5.02 -16.15 3.95
N ALA A 130 4.17 -16.67 3.05
CA ALA A 130 4.59 -17.69 2.10
C ALA A 130 5.40 -17.01 0.99
N GLN A 131 6.71 -17.22 1.00
CA GLN A 131 7.66 -16.58 0.10
C GLN A 131 7.56 -17.13 -1.33
N ASP A 132 8.17 -16.39 -2.26
CA ASP A 132 8.22 -16.73 -3.68
C ASP A 132 8.76 -18.15 -3.93
N SER A 133 8.04 -18.93 -4.74
CA SER A 133 8.41 -20.28 -5.17
C SER A 133 8.06 -20.50 -6.64
N ASP A 134 8.88 -21.30 -7.33
CA ASP A 134 8.63 -21.69 -8.72
C ASP A 134 7.47 -22.70 -8.83
N ASP A 135 7.18 -23.44 -7.74
CA ASP A 135 5.97 -24.26 -7.59
C ASP A 135 4.72 -23.38 -7.40
N PRO A 136 3.63 -23.58 -8.17
CA PRO A 136 2.37 -22.85 -8.02
C PRO A 136 1.64 -23.14 -6.70
N GLY A 137 0.90 -22.14 -6.22
CA GLY A 137 0.14 -22.22 -4.98
C GLY A 137 0.99 -21.99 -3.73
N GLY A 138 0.35 -22.13 -2.58
CA GLY A 138 0.95 -21.89 -1.28
C GLY A 138 -0.06 -21.35 -0.27
N THR A 139 0.34 -21.18 0.99
CA THR A 139 -0.54 -20.61 2.02
C THR A 139 0.20 -19.75 3.03
N GLY A 140 -0.20 -18.48 3.13
CA GLY A 140 0.32 -17.56 4.13
C GLY A 140 -0.03 -18.01 5.55
N GLY A 141 0.81 -17.66 6.53
CA GLY A 141 0.64 -18.10 7.91
C GLY A 141 -0.69 -17.64 8.51
N ALA A 142 -1.38 -18.52 9.23
CA ALA A 142 -2.58 -18.12 9.98
C ALA A 142 -2.22 -17.18 11.13
N GLY A 143 -2.98 -16.10 11.29
CA GLY A 143 -2.83 -15.15 12.39
C GLY A 143 -3.20 -15.77 13.73
N GLY A 144 -2.44 -15.43 14.77
CA GLY A 144 -2.68 -15.89 16.13
C GLY A 144 -4.01 -15.37 16.68
N ALA A 145 -4.75 -16.20 17.42
CA ALA A 145 -5.94 -15.75 18.13
C ALA A 145 -5.56 -14.82 19.31
N GLY A 146 -6.35 -13.77 19.53
CA GLY A 146 -6.21 -12.89 20.68
C GLY A 146 -6.61 -13.58 22.00
N GLY A 147 -5.95 -13.18 23.09
CA GLY A 147 -6.23 -13.70 24.42
C GLY A 147 -7.52 -13.13 25.03
N ALA A 148 -8.12 -13.88 25.97
CA ALA A 148 -9.33 -13.44 26.67
C ALA A 148 -9.04 -12.31 27.69
N GLY A 149 -9.98 -11.38 27.81
CA GLY A 149 -9.99 -10.35 28.86
C GLY A 149 -10.34 -10.91 30.25
N GLY A 150 -10.00 -10.15 31.28
CA GLY A 150 -10.09 -10.57 32.68
C GLY A 150 -11.52 -10.85 33.13
N LEU A 151 -11.69 -11.89 33.94
CA LEU A 151 -12.97 -12.51 34.28
C LEU A 151 -14.08 -11.53 34.72
N LEU A 152 -13.71 -10.49 35.48
CA LEU A 152 -14.61 -9.45 36.00
C LEU A 152 -14.43 -8.08 35.32
N SER A 153 -13.29 -7.84 34.67
CA SER A 153 -12.97 -6.55 34.04
C SER A 153 -11.83 -6.71 33.04
N GLY A 154 -12.02 -6.14 31.84
CA GLY A 154 -10.99 -6.07 30.82
C GLY A 154 -11.47 -6.43 29.41
N ASN A 155 -10.70 -5.96 28.44
CA ASN A 155 -10.95 -6.16 27.01
C ASN A 155 -10.28 -7.45 26.51
N GLY A 156 -10.85 -8.05 25.47
CA GLY A 156 -10.18 -9.12 24.74
C GLY A 156 -9.05 -8.58 23.86
N GLY A 157 -7.97 -9.34 23.70
CA GLY A 157 -6.86 -8.99 22.83
C GLY A 157 -7.22 -9.10 21.35
N ALA A 158 -6.63 -8.26 20.50
CA ALA A 158 -6.84 -8.36 19.05
C ALA A 158 -6.28 -9.68 18.49
N GLY A 159 -6.88 -10.19 17.42
CA GLY A 159 -6.31 -11.26 16.62
C GLY A 159 -5.18 -10.74 15.73
N GLY A 160 -4.13 -11.53 15.55
CA GLY A 160 -3.04 -11.21 14.64
C GLY A 160 -3.48 -11.31 13.18
N ALA A 161 -2.88 -10.52 12.29
CA ALA A 161 -3.13 -10.63 10.85
C ALA A 161 -2.61 -11.98 10.30
N GLY A 162 -3.27 -12.50 9.27
CA GLY A 162 -2.71 -13.59 8.46
C GLY A 162 -1.60 -13.07 7.54
N GLY A 163 -0.58 -13.89 7.32
CA GLY A 163 0.54 -13.56 6.45
C GLY A 163 0.16 -13.60 4.97
N ASN A 164 0.88 -12.84 4.14
CA ASN A 164 0.67 -12.86 2.68
C ASN A 164 1.12 -14.20 2.07
N ALA A 165 0.73 -14.46 0.82
CA ALA A 165 1.36 -15.50 -0.01
C ALA A 165 1.71 -14.92 -1.38
N ILE A 166 3.00 -14.95 -1.70
CA ILE A 166 3.59 -14.35 -2.90
C ILE A 166 3.34 -15.15 -4.19
N PRO A 167 3.40 -16.51 -4.21
CA PRO A 167 3.23 -17.28 -5.44
C PRO A 167 1.87 -17.10 -6.13
N MET A 168 1.85 -17.33 -7.46
CA MET A 168 0.60 -17.46 -8.23
C MET A 168 -0.29 -18.56 -7.61
N ASP A 169 -1.61 -18.45 -7.81
CA ASP A 169 -2.65 -19.35 -7.26
C ASP A 169 -2.66 -19.53 -5.72
N ALA A 170 -1.76 -18.89 -4.97
CA ALA A 170 -1.65 -19.07 -3.54
C ALA A 170 -2.82 -18.45 -2.74
N THR A 171 -2.98 -18.91 -1.50
CA THR A 171 -4.01 -18.43 -0.56
C THR A 171 -3.39 -17.61 0.57
N GLY A 172 -3.95 -16.44 0.85
CA GLY A 172 -3.52 -15.60 1.96
C GLY A 172 -3.85 -16.24 3.31
N GLY A 173 -3.03 -15.97 4.33
CA GLY A 173 -3.26 -16.46 5.68
C GLY A 173 -4.59 -15.98 6.25
N VAL A 174 -5.30 -16.86 6.95
CA VAL A 174 -6.54 -16.49 7.66
C VAL A 174 -6.20 -15.64 8.88
N GLY A 175 -6.90 -14.52 9.04
CA GLY A 175 -6.75 -13.63 10.19
C GLY A 175 -7.18 -14.28 11.51
N GLY A 176 -6.44 -13.99 12.58
CA GLY A 176 -6.71 -14.53 13.91
C GLY A 176 -8.04 -14.02 14.48
N ARG A 177 -8.78 -14.89 15.18
CA ARG A 177 -9.98 -14.46 15.92
C ARG A 177 -9.58 -13.53 17.08
N GLY A 178 -10.31 -12.43 17.26
CA GLY A 178 -10.18 -11.55 18.43
C GLY A 178 -10.66 -12.24 19.72
N GLY A 179 -9.97 -11.98 20.82
CA GLY A 179 -10.27 -12.59 22.12
C GLY A 179 -11.59 -12.10 22.72
N ASP A 180 -12.27 -12.95 23.47
CA ASP A 180 -13.54 -12.59 24.14
C ASP A 180 -13.27 -11.78 25.42
N THR A 181 -14.27 -11.04 25.93
CA THR A 181 -14.19 -10.45 27.28
C THR A 181 -14.42 -11.50 28.37
N GLY A 182 -14.09 -11.18 29.62
CA GLY A 182 -14.28 -12.07 30.75
C GLY A 182 -15.73 -12.54 30.91
N LEU A 183 -15.92 -13.81 31.28
CA LEU A 183 -17.22 -14.49 31.37
C LEU A 183 -18.26 -13.73 32.21
N PHE A 184 -17.82 -13.03 33.27
CA PHE A 184 -18.65 -12.23 34.18
C PHE A 184 -18.28 -10.73 34.14
N SER A 185 -17.71 -10.25 33.03
CA SER A 185 -17.15 -8.89 32.97
C SER A 185 -18.20 -7.82 33.22
N LEU A 186 -17.91 -6.89 34.13
CA LEU A 186 -18.76 -5.73 34.43
C LEU A 186 -18.82 -4.77 33.23
N SER A 187 -17.67 -4.54 32.60
CA SER A 187 -17.54 -3.77 31.36
C SER A 187 -16.35 -4.26 30.53
N GLY A 188 -16.53 -4.33 29.21
CA GLY A 188 -15.43 -4.66 28.30
C GLY A 188 -15.80 -4.57 26.82
N ILE A 189 -14.76 -4.59 25.98
CA ILE A 189 -14.83 -4.66 24.52
C ILE A 189 -14.10 -5.93 24.07
N GLY A 190 -14.75 -6.75 23.25
CA GLY A 190 -14.12 -7.91 22.62
C GLY A 190 -13.02 -7.49 21.65
N GLY A 191 -12.00 -8.34 21.50
CA GLY A 191 -10.88 -8.07 20.60
C GLY A 191 -11.31 -7.96 19.14
N VAL A 192 -10.70 -7.05 18.39
CA VAL A 192 -10.87 -6.98 16.93
C VAL A 192 -10.26 -8.23 16.29
N GLY A 193 -10.93 -8.80 15.29
CA GLY A 193 -10.36 -9.88 14.49
C GLY A 193 -9.24 -9.38 13.58
N GLY A 194 -8.18 -10.18 13.41
CA GLY A 194 -7.07 -9.84 12.53
C GLY A 194 -7.48 -9.86 11.05
N ASN A 195 -6.85 -9.05 10.22
CA ASN A 195 -7.09 -9.08 8.77
C ASN A 195 -6.54 -10.36 8.15
N GLY A 196 -7.10 -10.79 7.02
CA GLY A 196 -6.52 -11.83 6.18
C GLY A 196 -5.34 -11.31 5.34
N GLY A 197 -4.41 -12.20 4.98
CA GLY A 197 -3.24 -11.86 4.17
C GLY A 197 -3.55 -11.70 2.68
N LYS A 198 -2.72 -10.93 1.96
CA LYS A 198 -2.82 -10.76 0.50
C LYS A 198 -2.27 -11.99 -0.24
N ALA A 199 -2.93 -12.42 -1.30
CA ALA A 199 -2.48 -13.43 -2.27
C ALA A 199 -3.46 -13.46 -3.46
N THR A 200 -3.20 -14.29 -4.48
CA THR A 200 -4.14 -14.58 -5.60
C THR A 200 -5.56 -14.86 -5.09
N ASN A 201 -5.65 -15.68 -4.04
CA ASN A 201 -6.86 -15.90 -3.25
C ASN A 201 -6.67 -15.28 -1.87
N GLY A 202 -7.25 -14.12 -1.62
CA GLY A 202 -7.10 -13.38 -0.37
C GLY A 202 -7.52 -14.19 0.86
N GLY A 203 -6.75 -14.06 1.94
CA GLY A 203 -7.05 -14.77 3.20
C GLY A 203 -8.34 -14.26 3.86
N LYS A 204 -9.09 -15.14 4.52
CA LYS A 204 -10.30 -14.73 5.26
C LYS A 204 -9.95 -13.88 6.49
N GLY A 205 -10.69 -12.80 6.71
CA GLY A 205 -10.62 -11.99 7.92
C GLY A 205 -11.07 -12.75 9.17
N GLY A 206 -10.39 -12.53 10.29
CA GLY A 206 -10.70 -13.16 11.57
C GLY A 206 -11.99 -12.62 12.18
N ASN A 207 -12.76 -13.48 12.85
CA ASN A 207 -13.95 -13.03 13.58
C ASN A 207 -13.56 -12.15 14.78
N GLY A 208 -14.40 -11.18 15.12
CA GLY A 208 -14.27 -10.41 16.36
C GLY A 208 -14.60 -11.23 17.61
N GLY A 209 -14.06 -10.81 18.75
CA GLY A 209 -14.33 -11.40 20.06
C GLY A 209 -15.67 -10.95 20.63
N GLY A 210 -16.36 -11.85 21.33
CA GLY A 210 -17.65 -11.59 21.97
C GLY A 210 -17.53 -10.96 23.36
N GLY A 211 -18.59 -10.28 23.78
CA GLY A 211 -18.87 -10.02 25.19
C GLY A 211 -19.17 -11.32 25.93
N GLY A 212 -18.58 -11.50 27.12
CA GLY A 212 -18.74 -12.71 27.93
C GLY A 212 -20.19 -13.04 28.29
N LEU A 213 -20.49 -14.34 28.42
CA LEU A 213 -21.86 -14.89 28.49
C LEU A 213 -22.72 -14.32 29.63
N PHE A 214 -22.13 -13.84 30.73
CA PHE A 214 -22.85 -13.22 31.84
C PHE A 214 -22.46 -11.74 32.05
N SER A 215 -21.82 -11.12 31.07
CA SER A 215 -21.38 -9.73 31.15
C SER A 215 -22.56 -8.76 31.28
N LEU A 216 -22.41 -7.79 32.18
CA LEU A 216 -23.45 -6.79 32.47
C LEU A 216 -23.56 -5.75 31.35
N TYR A 217 -22.42 -5.30 30.83
CA TYR A 217 -22.30 -4.47 29.63
C TYR A 217 -21.06 -4.88 28.83
N ALA A 218 -21.23 -5.39 27.60
CA ALA A 218 -20.08 -5.63 26.73
C ALA A 218 -20.37 -5.31 25.27
N GLN A 219 -19.34 -4.79 24.61
CA GLN A 219 -19.34 -4.55 23.16
C GLN A 219 -18.57 -5.68 22.47
N GLY A 220 -19.13 -6.24 21.40
CA GLY A 220 -18.41 -7.18 20.55
C GLY A 220 -17.32 -6.48 19.75
N GLY A 221 -16.18 -7.14 19.58
CA GLY A 221 -15.11 -6.67 18.70
C GLY A 221 -15.52 -6.74 17.23
N THR A 222 -14.96 -5.87 16.39
CA THR A 222 -15.22 -5.94 14.94
C THR A 222 -14.53 -7.15 14.31
N GLY A 223 -15.11 -7.68 13.23
CA GLY A 223 -14.41 -8.62 12.36
C GLY A 223 -13.26 -7.95 11.62
N GLY A 224 -12.19 -8.70 11.36
CA GLY A 224 -11.08 -8.25 10.51
C GLY A 224 -11.48 -8.23 9.04
N ALA A 225 -10.81 -7.40 8.24
CA ALA A 225 -11.03 -7.35 6.80
C ALA A 225 -10.48 -8.61 6.11
N GLY A 226 -11.09 -8.99 5.01
CA GLY A 226 -10.54 -9.98 4.09
C GLY A 226 -9.27 -9.47 3.40
N GLY A 227 -8.34 -10.38 3.13
CA GLY A 227 -7.13 -10.08 2.37
C GLY A 227 -7.45 -9.73 0.92
N ALA A 228 -6.70 -8.79 0.34
CA ALA A 228 -6.88 -8.39 -1.04
C ALA A 228 -6.17 -9.35 -2.02
N SER A 229 -6.80 -9.60 -3.16
CA SER A 229 -6.13 -10.09 -4.37
C SER A 229 -5.25 -8.99 -4.99
N PRO A 230 -4.45 -9.31 -6.02
CA PRO A 230 -3.98 -8.32 -6.98
C PRO A 230 -5.12 -7.40 -7.48
N TYR A 231 -4.81 -6.11 -7.73
CA TYR A 231 -5.78 -5.14 -8.25
C TYR A 231 -6.14 -5.40 -9.71
N LYS A 232 -5.17 -5.89 -10.49
CA LYS A 232 -5.36 -6.44 -11.83
C LYS A 232 -5.10 -7.95 -11.80
N GLY A 233 -5.93 -8.73 -12.48
CA GLY A 233 -5.80 -10.19 -12.53
C GLY A 233 -6.67 -10.83 -13.61
N PHE A 234 -6.94 -12.12 -13.48
CA PHE A 234 -7.80 -12.88 -14.40
C PHE A 234 -8.33 -14.19 -13.80
N GLY A 235 -9.49 -14.65 -14.28
CA GLY A 235 -9.93 -16.03 -14.05
C GLY A 235 -10.46 -16.31 -12.64
N THR A 236 -9.65 -16.98 -11.81
CA THR A 236 -10.07 -17.54 -10.51
C THR A 236 -9.68 -16.71 -9.29
N ASP A 237 -8.84 -15.69 -9.46
CA ASP A 237 -8.40 -14.79 -8.39
C ASP A 237 -9.59 -14.23 -7.60
N HIS A 238 -9.47 -14.17 -6.27
CA HIS A 238 -10.56 -13.72 -5.42
C HIS A 238 -10.08 -12.96 -4.18
N GLY A 239 -10.86 -11.99 -3.74
CA GLY A 239 -10.67 -11.33 -2.45
C GLY A 239 -11.12 -12.24 -1.31
N GLY A 240 -10.46 -12.17 -0.17
CA GLY A 240 -10.87 -12.93 1.01
C GLY A 240 -12.17 -12.39 1.61
N ASP A 241 -12.97 -13.26 2.23
CA ASP A 241 -14.14 -12.82 2.98
C ASP A 241 -13.73 -11.96 4.20
N GLY A 242 -14.59 -11.01 4.58
CA GLY A 242 -14.55 -10.36 5.88
C GLY A 242 -14.87 -11.31 7.04
N GLY A 243 -14.28 -11.06 8.20
CA GLY A 243 -14.61 -11.74 9.45
C GLY A 243 -15.96 -11.25 10.01
N ASN A 244 -16.67 -12.11 10.74
CA ASN A 244 -17.91 -11.70 11.41
C ASN A 244 -17.60 -10.89 12.67
N GLY A 245 -18.46 -9.92 13.00
CA GLY A 245 -18.40 -9.18 14.25
C GLY A 245 -18.75 -10.06 15.46
N GLY A 246 -18.10 -9.78 16.60
CA GLY A 246 -18.35 -10.46 17.86
C GLY A 246 -19.70 -10.08 18.48
N THR A 247 -20.23 -10.95 19.34
CA THR A 247 -21.52 -10.71 20.01
C THR A 247 -21.42 -9.63 21.09
N GLY A 248 -22.50 -8.88 21.32
CA GLY A 248 -22.64 -8.02 22.50
C GLY A 248 -22.86 -8.82 23.80
N GLY A 249 -22.83 -8.14 24.94
CA GLY A 249 -23.10 -8.73 26.25
C GLY A 249 -24.53 -9.27 26.41
N LEU A 250 -24.72 -10.25 27.29
CA LEU A 250 -26.02 -10.89 27.50
C LEU A 250 -27.07 -9.91 28.06
N TRP A 251 -26.69 -9.07 29.03
CA TRP A 251 -27.63 -8.12 29.66
C TRP A 251 -27.70 -6.79 28.91
N SER A 252 -26.56 -6.24 28.50
CA SER A 252 -26.47 -4.97 27.79
C SER A 252 -25.21 -4.88 26.91
N GLY A 253 -25.24 -3.95 25.96
CA GLY A 253 -24.12 -3.62 25.07
C GLY A 253 -24.31 -4.11 23.63
N ASN A 254 -23.42 -3.69 22.74
CA ASN A 254 -23.64 -3.74 21.29
C ASN A 254 -22.86 -4.88 20.63
N GLY A 255 -23.38 -5.43 19.53
CA GLY A 255 -22.62 -6.32 18.66
C GLY A 255 -21.57 -5.56 17.84
N GLY A 256 -20.44 -6.21 17.56
CA GLY A 256 -19.37 -5.63 16.73
C GLY A 256 -19.73 -5.63 15.24
N ALA A 257 -19.18 -4.70 14.47
CA ALA A 257 -19.36 -4.70 13.01
C ALA A 257 -18.63 -5.88 12.34
N GLY A 258 -19.18 -6.38 11.23
CA GLY A 258 -18.47 -7.31 10.34
C GLY A 258 -17.36 -6.60 9.56
N GLY A 259 -16.28 -7.31 9.29
CA GLY A 259 -15.18 -6.82 8.45
C GLY A 259 -15.58 -6.75 6.98
N ALA A 260 -14.97 -5.84 6.22
CA ALA A 260 -15.16 -5.77 4.77
C ALA A 260 -14.51 -6.97 4.07
N GLY A 261 -15.07 -7.40 2.95
CA GLY A 261 -14.41 -8.33 2.02
C GLY A 261 -13.25 -7.66 1.30
N GLY A 262 -12.23 -8.44 0.95
CA GLY A 262 -11.05 -7.96 0.25
C GLY A 262 -11.32 -7.60 -1.21
N ASN A 263 -10.54 -6.66 -1.76
CA ASN A 263 -10.50 -6.43 -3.21
C ASN A 263 -10.18 -7.74 -3.94
N GLY A 264 -10.78 -7.92 -5.11
CA GLY A 264 -10.96 -9.22 -5.76
C GLY A 264 -12.36 -9.83 -5.56
N GLY A 265 -13.30 -9.07 -5.01
CA GLY A 265 -14.69 -9.49 -4.89
C GLY A 265 -15.06 -10.32 -3.66
N GLY A 266 -14.26 -10.31 -2.59
CA GLY A 266 -14.56 -11.09 -1.38
C GLY A 266 -15.85 -10.65 -0.67
N ASP A 267 -16.54 -11.57 0.00
CA ASP A 267 -17.82 -11.28 0.68
C ASP A 267 -17.63 -10.49 1.99
N GLY A 268 -18.59 -9.60 2.29
CA GLY A 268 -18.63 -8.86 3.55
C GLY A 268 -18.99 -9.74 4.75
N GLY A 269 -18.26 -9.60 5.86
CA GLY A 269 -18.55 -10.32 7.11
C GLY A 269 -19.85 -9.86 7.76
N ASN A 270 -20.55 -10.75 8.47
CA ASN A 270 -21.80 -10.39 9.13
C ASN A 270 -21.55 -9.59 10.43
N GLY A 271 -22.44 -8.65 10.74
CA GLY A 271 -22.45 -7.94 12.00
C GLY A 271 -22.83 -8.85 13.17
N GLY A 272 -22.16 -8.66 14.30
CA GLY A 272 -22.43 -9.39 15.53
C GLY A 272 -23.80 -9.05 16.12
N GLY A 273 -24.51 -10.04 16.65
CA GLY A 273 -25.76 -9.83 17.37
C GLY A 273 -25.57 -9.61 18.87
N VAL A 274 -26.60 -9.10 19.52
CA VAL A 274 -26.78 -9.20 20.98
C VAL A 274 -27.74 -10.36 21.28
N GLY A 275 -27.71 -10.91 22.50
CA GLY A 275 -28.58 -12.03 22.87
C GLY A 275 -30.08 -11.65 22.80
N MET A 276 -30.95 -12.59 22.39
CA MET A 276 -32.41 -12.38 22.32
C MET A 276 -33.06 -11.98 23.66
N LEU A 277 -32.37 -12.22 24.78
CA LEU A 277 -32.80 -11.88 26.14
C LEU A 277 -32.17 -10.57 26.68
N SER A 278 -31.38 -9.87 25.85
CA SER A 278 -30.70 -8.63 26.24
C SER A 278 -31.68 -7.50 26.51
N LEU A 279 -31.45 -6.75 27.59
CA LEU A 279 -32.28 -5.62 27.99
C LEU A 279 -32.06 -4.41 27.07
N ALA A 280 -30.82 -4.13 26.67
CA ALA A 280 -30.50 -2.98 25.83
C ALA A 280 -29.23 -3.20 24.98
N GLY A 281 -29.30 -2.89 23.68
CA GLY A 281 -28.12 -3.00 22.81
C GLY A 281 -28.44 -3.05 21.33
N SER A 282 -27.58 -2.47 20.50
CA SER A 282 -27.70 -2.55 19.05
C SER A 282 -26.93 -3.73 18.45
N GLY A 283 -27.45 -4.31 17.38
CA GLY A 283 -26.65 -5.19 16.54
C GLY A 283 -25.56 -4.41 15.80
N GLY A 284 -24.44 -5.05 15.50
CA GLY A 284 -23.37 -4.47 14.68
C GLY A 284 -23.75 -4.45 13.20
N SER A 285 -23.21 -3.51 12.43
CA SER A 285 -23.41 -3.48 10.97
C SER A 285 -22.69 -4.62 10.27
N GLY A 286 -23.22 -5.08 9.14
CA GLY A 286 -22.49 -5.96 8.22
C GLY A 286 -21.39 -5.21 7.47
N GLY A 287 -20.33 -5.92 7.10
CA GLY A 287 -19.24 -5.39 6.28
C GLY A 287 -19.64 -5.27 4.82
N ALA A 288 -19.02 -4.33 4.10
CA ALA A 288 -19.17 -4.22 2.65
C ALA A 288 -18.46 -5.38 1.93
N GLY A 289 -19.00 -5.80 0.79
CA GLY A 289 -18.31 -6.69 -0.16
C GLY A 289 -17.18 -5.95 -0.89
N GLY A 290 -16.11 -6.67 -1.21
CA GLY A 290 -14.95 -6.13 -1.91
C GLY A 290 -15.24 -5.80 -3.38
N GLN A 291 -14.48 -4.85 -3.94
CA GLN A 291 -14.55 -4.55 -5.38
C GLN A 291 -13.93 -5.70 -6.18
N GLY A 292 -14.49 -6.03 -7.34
CA GLY A 292 -13.91 -7.00 -8.26
C GLY A 292 -12.61 -6.51 -8.90
N GLN A 293 -11.74 -7.44 -9.30
CA GLN A 293 -10.46 -7.11 -9.96
C GLN A 293 -10.66 -6.35 -11.29
N VAL A 294 -9.75 -5.43 -11.60
CA VAL A 294 -9.60 -4.96 -12.97
C VAL A 294 -9.00 -6.07 -13.83
N GLY A 295 -9.45 -6.21 -15.07
CA GLY A 295 -8.84 -7.16 -16.01
C GLY A 295 -7.44 -6.71 -16.43
N ASN A 296 -6.49 -7.65 -16.51
CA ASN A 296 -5.18 -7.37 -17.11
C ASN A 296 -5.32 -6.79 -18.54
N PRO A 297 -4.54 -5.75 -18.91
CA PRO A 297 -4.56 -5.20 -20.26
C PRO A 297 -3.94 -6.19 -21.26
N GLY A 298 -4.36 -6.09 -22.52
CA GLY A 298 -3.72 -6.78 -23.63
C GLY A 298 -2.34 -6.20 -23.92
N VAL A 299 -1.37 -7.09 -24.16
CA VAL A 299 0.00 -6.71 -24.55
C VAL A 299 -0.05 -5.99 -25.91
N ASN A 300 0.65 -4.87 -26.05
CA ASN A 300 0.75 -4.17 -27.34
C ASN A 300 1.52 -5.04 -28.35
N GLY A 301 1.15 -4.99 -29.62
CA GLY A 301 1.79 -5.75 -30.68
C GLY A 301 3.23 -5.29 -30.94
N ALA A 302 4.07 -6.24 -31.36
CA ALA A 302 5.49 -6.04 -31.67
C ALA A 302 5.81 -6.52 -33.11
N GLN A 303 7.00 -6.23 -33.64
CA GLN A 303 7.36 -6.54 -35.03
C GLN A 303 7.15 -8.02 -35.44
N ALA A 304 7.35 -8.96 -34.51
CA ALA A 304 7.15 -10.40 -34.73
C ALA A 304 5.70 -10.89 -34.51
N SER A 305 4.86 -10.10 -33.85
CA SER A 305 3.45 -10.38 -33.56
C SER A 305 2.71 -9.06 -33.52
N PRO A 306 2.34 -8.51 -34.70
CA PRO A 306 1.99 -7.10 -34.81
C PRO A 306 0.65 -6.74 -34.18
N ASN A 307 -0.27 -7.69 -34.04
CA ASN A 307 -1.59 -7.41 -33.48
C ASN A 307 -1.52 -7.36 -31.94
N GLY A 308 -2.23 -6.40 -31.34
CA GLY A 308 -2.34 -6.29 -29.89
C GLY A 308 -3.20 -7.40 -29.29
N GLY A 309 -2.85 -7.84 -28.08
CA GLY A 309 -3.59 -8.86 -27.34
C GLY A 309 -4.96 -8.35 -26.86
N ALA A 310 -5.89 -9.28 -26.61
CA ALA A 310 -7.14 -8.97 -25.94
C ALA A 310 -6.91 -8.59 -24.47
N GLY A 311 -7.68 -7.66 -23.94
CA GLY A 311 -7.78 -7.41 -22.50
C GLY A 311 -8.57 -8.51 -21.79
N ALA A 312 -8.16 -8.87 -20.58
CA ALA A 312 -8.88 -9.83 -19.74
C ALA A 312 -10.18 -9.22 -19.18
N PRO A 313 -11.21 -10.04 -18.87
CA PRO A 313 -12.43 -9.54 -18.24
C PRO A 313 -12.18 -9.09 -16.79
N GLY A 314 -13.01 -8.17 -16.30
CA GLY A 314 -13.01 -7.74 -14.90
C GLY A 314 -13.66 -8.78 -13.97
N GLY A 315 -13.14 -8.91 -12.75
CA GLY A 315 -13.67 -9.80 -11.71
C GLY A 315 -15.02 -9.32 -11.15
N ALA A 316 -15.82 -10.25 -10.61
CA ALA A 316 -17.08 -9.90 -9.96
C ALA A 316 -16.86 -9.17 -8.62
N GLY A 317 -17.78 -8.29 -8.24
CA GLY A 317 -17.82 -7.69 -6.90
C GLY A 317 -18.43 -8.63 -5.85
N GLY A 318 -18.04 -8.47 -4.60
CA GLY A 318 -18.51 -9.29 -3.47
C GLY A 318 -19.89 -8.89 -2.95
N SER A 319 -20.57 -9.78 -2.25
CA SER A 319 -21.84 -9.46 -1.59
C SER A 319 -21.64 -8.78 -0.24
N GLY A 320 -22.65 -8.02 0.20
CA GLY A 320 -22.63 -7.33 1.49
C GLY A 320 -23.02 -8.25 2.65
N GLY A 321 -22.31 -8.15 3.77
CA GLY A 321 -22.60 -8.91 4.99
C GLY A 321 -23.89 -8.47 5.68
N ASN A 322 -24.58 -9.39 6.34
CA ASN A 322 -25.85 -9.09 7.02
C ASN A 322 -25.63 -8.29 8.31
N GLY A 323 -26.57 -7.41 8.66
CA GLY A 323 -26.58 -6.70 9.94
C GLY A 323 -26.96 -7.61 11.11
N GLY A 324 -26.32 -7.42 12.26
CA GLY A 324 -26.56 -8.21 13.47
C GLY A 324 -27.88 -7.88 14.16
N ALA A 325 -28.42 -8.83 14.93
CA ALA A 325 -29.62 -8.58 15.73
C ALA A 325 -29.33 -7.67 16.95
N GLY A 326 -30.17 -6.67 17.16
CA GLY A 326 -30.23 -5.88 18.39
C GLY A 326 -31.20 -6.48 19.42
N SER A 327 -31.24 -5.87 20.60
CA SER A 327 -32.20 -6.23 21.66
C SER A 327 -33.64 -6.06 21.16
N LEU A 328 -34.54 -6.90 21.65
CA LEU A 328 -35.99 -6.77 21.43
C LEU A 328 -36.67 -5.90 22.50
N ILE A 329 -35.94 -5.50 23.55
CA ILE A 329 -36.46 -4.73 24.70
C ILE A 329 -36.08 -3.26 24.56
N PHE A 330 -34.79 -2.96 24.33
CA PHE A 330 -34.30 -1.63 23.97
C PHE A 330 -33.13 -1.73 22.96
N GLY A 331 -33.39 -2.14 21.72
CA GLY A 331 -32.34 -2.34 20.73
C GLY A 331 -32.71 -1.99 19.30
N ARG A 332 -31.72 -1.49 18.54
CA ARG A 332 -31.80 -1.34 17.09
C ARG A 332 -31.04 -2.48 16.40
N GLY A 333 -31.60 -3.07 15.35
CA GLY A 333 -30.88 -3.98 14.48
C GLY A 333 -29.74 -3.28 13.73
N GLY A 334 -28.64 -3.99 13.49
CA GLY A 334 -27.52 -3.47 12.70
C GLY A 334 -27.89 -3.32 11.22
N ASP A 335 -27.26 -2.36 10.54
CA ASP A 335 -27.47 -2.15 9.11
C ASP A 335 -26.68 -3.18 8.28
N GLY A 336 -27.23 -3.61 7.15
CA GLY A 336 -26.57 -4.54 6.22
C GLY A 336 -25.52 -3.84 5.36
N GLY A 337 -24.39 -4.50 5.10
CA GLY A 337 -23.32 -3.97 4.27
C GLY A 337 -23.71 -3.89 2.79
N SER A 338 -23.08 -3.00 2.03
CA SER A 338 -23.26 -2.91 0.57
C SER A 338 -22.50 -4.01 -0.17
N GLY A 339 -23.01 -4.47 -1.30
CA GLY A 339 -22.22 -5.25 -2.28
C GLY A 339 -21.16 -4.37 -2.96
N GLY A 340 -20.01 -4.95 -3.29
CA GLY A 340 -18.91 -4.27 -3.97
C GLY A 340 -19.14 -4.11 -5.47
N ALA A 341 -18.53 -3.10 -6.08
CA ALA A 341 -18.62 -2.90 -7.53
C ALA A 341 -17.93 -4.04 -8.31
N GLY A 342 -18.45 -4.36 -9.51
CA GLY A 342 -17.74 -5.21 -10.46
C GLY A 342 -16.49 -4.50 -10.99
N GLY A 343 -15.44 -5.26 -11.26
CA GLY A 343 -14.17 -4.70 -11.73
C GLY A 343 -14.21 -4.30 -13.21
N VAL A 344 -13.36 -3.33 -13.58
CA VAL A 344 -13.28 -2.82 -14.96
C VAL A 344 -12.58 -3.83 -15.87
N GLY A 345 -13.07 -4.03 -17.10
CA GLY A 345 -12.41 -4.88 -18.08
C GLY A 345 -11.06 -4.32 -18.54
N GLY A 346 -10.09 -5.19 -18.83
CA GLY A 346 -8.78 -4.79 -19.31
C GLY A 346 -8.84 -4.13 -20.68
N GLY A 347 -8.05 -3.07 -20.90
CA GLY A 347 -7.92 -2.45 -22.22
C GLY A 347 -7.24 -3.38 -23.22
N GLY A 348 -7.67 -3.37 -24.48
CA GLY A 348 -7.02 -4.11 -25.56
C GLY A 348 -5.67 -3.50 -25.94
N GLY A 349 -4.70 -4.35 -26.27
CA GLY A 349 -3.37 -3.91 -26.68
C GLY A 349 -3.41 -3.16 -28.00
N LYS A 350 -2.57 -2.12 -28.15
CA LYS A 350 -2.40 -1.39 -29.42
C LYS A 350 -1.71 -2.28 -30.45
N GLY A 351 -2.04 -2.09 -31.72
CA GLY A 351 -1.34 -2.71 -32.84
C GLY A 351 0.03 -2.07 -33.10
N PHE A 352 0.96 -2.86 -33.64
CA PHE A 352 2.32 -2.44 -33.94
C PHE A 352 2.36 -1.45 -35.11
N ASN A 353 3.00 -0.30 -34.89
CA ASN A 353 3.34 0.67 -35.93
C ASN A 353 4.53 0.13 -36.75
N ARG A 354 4.33 -0.13 -38.04
CA ARG A 354 5.43 -0.50 -38.93
C ARG A 354 6.34 0.71 -39.18
N PRO A 355 7.68 0.55 -39.14
CA PRO A 355 8.59 1.57 -39.61
C PRO A 355 8.50 1.72 -41.14
N THR A 356 9.13 2.78 -41.68
CA THR A 356 9.46 2.85 -43.11
C THR A 356 10.45 1.74 -43.45
N VAL A 357 10.15 0.95 -44.48
CA VAL A 357 11.00 -0.15 -44.94
C VAL A 357 11.48 0.13 -46.36
N ASP A 358 12.76 -0.13 -46.58
CA ASP A 358 13.39 -0.11 -47.89
C ASP A 358 13.74 -1.54 -48.30
N ILE A 359 13.74 -1.81 -49.62
CA ILE A 359 14.05 -3.10 -50.26
C ILE A 359 13.08 -4.25 -49.92
N GLY A 360 12.27 -4.67 -50.91
CA GLY A 360 11.68 -6.03 -50.91
C GLY A 360 10.32 -6.23 -51.57
N GLY A 361 9.58 -5.17 -51.90
CA GLY A 361 8.27 -5.26 -52.56
C GLY A 361 7.14 -5.88 -51.73
N ILE A 362 7.30 -5.99 -50.41
CA ILE A 362 6.31 -6.59 -49.50
C ILE A 362 5.50 -5.48 -48.84
N GLN A 363 4.18 -5.47 -49.08
CA GLN A 363 3.25 -4.61 -48.35
C GLN A 363 3.13 -5.08 -46.89
N LEU A 364 3.61 -4.28 -45.94
CA LEU A 364 3.57 -4.61 -44.51
C LEU A 364 2.38 -3.93 -43.81
N PRO A 365 1.31 -4.67 -43.45
CA PRO A 365 0.19 -4.10 -42.72
C PRO A 365 0.61 -3.73 -41.28
N GLY A 366 0.12 -2.59 -40.80
CA GLY A 366 0.11 -2.26 -39.38
C GLY A 366 -0.72 -3.28 -38.60
N GLY A 367 -0.38 -3.51 -37.34
CA GLY A 367 -1.08 -4.49 -36.53
C GLY A 367 -2.49 -4.05 -36.14
N ASP A 368 -3.42 -4.98 -36.02
CA ASP A 368 -4.75 -4.70 -35.46
C ASP A 368 -4.66 -4.43 -33.95
N GLY A 369 -5.54 -3.57 -33.44
CA GLY A 369 -5.74 -3.38 -32.01
C GLY A 369 -6.55 -4.52 -31.41
N GLY A 370 -6.15 -4.99 -30.22
CA GLY A 370 -6.84 -6.04 -29.50
C GLY A 370 -8.19 -5.58 -28.95
N ILE A 371 -9.11 -6.53 -28.73
CA ILE A 371 -10.40 -6.24 -28.10
C ILE A 371 -10.23 -5.89 -26.61
N GLY A 372 -11.08 -4.99 -26.10
CA GLY A 372 -11.21 -4.77 -24.66
C GLY A 372 -11.96 -5.92 -23.97
N GLY A 373 -11.62 -6.19 -22.71
CA GLY A 373 -12.27 -7.21 -21.89
C GLY A 373 -13.65 -6.76 -21.39
N ASP A 374 -14.57 -7.71 -21.21
CA ASP A 374 -15.90 -7.43 -20.61
C ASP A 374 -15.74 -7.03 -19.11
N GLY A 375 -16.56 -6.09 -18.65
CA GLY A 375 -16.60 -5.64 -17.26
C GLY A 375 -17.24 -6.66 -16.32
N GLY A 376 -16.77 -6.72 -15.08
CA GLY A 376 -17.22 -7.66 -14.07
C GLY A 376 -18.63 -7.39 -13.56
N ALA A 377 -19.33 -8.43 -13.13
CA ALA A 377 -20.65 -8.28 -12.52
C ALA A 377 -20.57 -7.60 -11.14
N GLY A 378 -21.52 -6.73 -10.83
CA GLY A 378 -21.64 -6.09 -9.53
C GLY A 378 -22.06 -7.06 -8.42
N GLY A 379 -21.64 -6.76 -7.19
CA GLY A 379 -21.95 -7.52 -5.98
C GLY A 379 -23.42 -7.87 -5.87
N ALA A 380 -23.72 -9.15 -6.06
CA ALA A 380 -25.05 -9.61 -6.48
C ALA A 380 -26.19 -9.26 -5.51
N ARG A 381 -25.86 -9.03 -4.23
CA ARG A 381 -26.77 -8.57 -3.18
C ARG A 381 -26.03 -7.69 -2.16
N GLY A 382 -26.71 -6.67 -1.64
CA GLY A 382 -26.39 -6.11 -0.33
C GLY A 382 -26.92 -6.99 0.80
N GLY A 383 -26.35 -6.85 2.00
CA GLY A 383 -26.69 -7.65 3.17
C GLY A 383 -28.06 -7.34 3.76
N THR A 384 -28.69 -8.32 4.40
CA THR A 384 -30.00 -8.09 5.04
C THR A 384 -29.88 -7.25 6.31
N ALA A 385 -30.96 -6.53 6.64
CA ALA A 385 -31.07 -5.75 7.87
C ALA A 385 -31.10 -6.68 9.11
N GLY A 386 -30.37 -6.29 10.14
CA GLY A 386 -30.54 -6.85 11.48
C GLY A 386 -31.92 -6.51 12.05
N LYS A 387 -32.46 -7.39 12.90
CA LYS A 387 -33.73 -7.15 13.62
C LYS A 387 -33.47 -6.47 14.95
N GLY A 388 -34.40 -5.64 15.42
CA GLY A 388 -34.37 -5.02 16.75
C GLY A 388 -35.76 -4.49 17.12
N ALA A 389 -36.00 -4.24 18.42
CA ALA A 389 -37.25 -3.63 18.87
C ALA A 389 -37.11 -2.86 20.19
N PHE A 390 -38.08 -1.98 20.42
CA PHE A 390 -38.40 -1.44 21.73
C PHE A 390 -39.66 -2.13 22.29
N LEU A 391 -39.56 -2.63 23.52
CA LEU A 391 -40.62 -3.31 24.27
C LEU A 391 -41.33 -4.44 23.49
N PHE A 392 -40.57 -5.19 22.69
CA PHE A 392 -40.98 -6.25 21.76
C PHE A 392 -41.96 -5.85 20.62
N VAL A 393 -42.66 -4.72 20.73
CA VAL A 393 -43.77 -4.34 19.84
C VAL A 393 -43.46 -3.20 18.87
N ILE A 394 -42.47 -2.35 19.17
CA ILE A 394 -42.03 -1.27 18.28
C ILE A 394 -40.80 -1.75 17.51
N ALA A 395 -40.95 -2.11 16.24
CA ALA A 395 -39.85 -2.57 15.41
C ALA A 395 -38.80 -1.45 15.20
N ALA A 396 -37.53 -1.80 15.42
CA ALA A 396 -36.37 -0.94 15.28
C ALA A 396 -35.27 -1.70 14.52
N ASN A 397 -35.61 -2.18 13.32
CA ASN A 397 -34.67 -2.92 12.47
C ASN A 397 -33.58 -1.99 11.91
N GLY A 398 -32.52 -2.59 11.38
CA GLY A 398 -31.56 -1.89 10.53
C GLY A 398 -32.11 -1.61 9.13
N VAL A 399 -31.28 -0.98 8.31
CA VAL A 399 -31.45 -0.78 6.87
C VAL A 399 -30.74 -1.95 6.15
N GLY A 400 -31.36 -2.59 5.17
CA GLY A 400 -30.68 -3.60 4.35
C GLY A 400 -29.77 -2.92 3.34
N GLY A 401 -28.58 -3.44 3.06
CA GLY A 401 -27.59 -2.80 2.20
C GLY A 401 -27.98 -2.73 0.73
N ALA A 402 -27.29 -1.88 -0.04
CA ALA A 402 -27.42 -1.79 -1.50
C ALA A 402 -26.56 -2.87 -2.22
N SER A 403 -26.94 -3.24 -3.44
CA SER A 403 -26.13 -4.10 -4.31
C SER A 403 -24.98 -3.34 -5.00
N GLY A 404 -24.00 -4.07 -5.53
CA GLY A 404 -22.90 -3.46 -6.29
C GLY A 404 -23.29 -3.10 -7.73
N PRO A 405 -22.79 -1.98 -8.30
CA PRO A 405 -22.91 -1.69 -9.72
C PRO A 405 -22.00 -2.61 -10.56
N GLY A 406 -22.33 -2.81 -11.83
CA GLY A 406 -21.47 -3.50 -12.78
C GLY A 406 -20.22 -2.70 -13.13
N GLY A 407 -19.11 -3.38 -13.40
CA GLY A 407 -17.86 -2.75 -13.85
C GLY A 407 -17.92 -2.31 -15.31
N GLN A 408 -17.19 -1.25 -15.67
CA GLN A 408 -17.09 -0.81 -17.06
C GLN A 408 -16.36 -1.85 -17.94
N GLY A 409 -16.71 -1.92 -19.22
CA GLY A 409 -15.94 -2.68 -20.21
C GLY A 409 -14.61 -1.98 -20.55
N GLY A 410 -13.58 -2.76 -20.86
CA GLY A 410 -12.28 -2.23 -21.28
C GLY A 410 -12.34 -1.60 -22.67
N ALA A 411 -11.58 -0.53 -22.89
CA ALA A 411 -11.47 0.08 -24.22
C ALA A 411 -10.72 -0.84 -25.21
N GLY A 412 -11.09 -0.80 -26.48
CA GLY A 412 -10.38 -1.49 -27.57
C GLY A 412 -9.04 -0.82 -27.91
N GLY A 413 -8.07 -1.62 -28.33
CA GLY A 413 -6.74 -1.16 -28.70
C GLY A 413 -6.73 -0.34 -29.99
N VAL A 414 -5.86 0.66 -30.08
CA VAL A 414 -5.66 1.46 -31.31
C VAL A 414 -4.90 0.63 -32.34
N GLY A 415 -5.35 0.62 -33.60
CA GLY A 415 -4.68 -0.04 -34.72
C GLY A 415 -3.36 0.65 -35.11
N GLY A 416 -2.37 -0.14 -35.50
CA GLY A 416 -1.02 0.33 -35.82
C GLY A 416 -0.89 0.90 -37.24
N SER A 417 0.08 1.80 -37.42
CA SER A 417 0.43 2.39 -38.72
C SER A 417 0.93 1.35 -39.72
N GLY A 418 0.45 1.45 -40.96
CA GLY A 418 0.93 0.67 -42.10
C GLY A 418 2.36 1.03 -42.52
N GLY A 419 3.11 0.06 -43.02
CA GLY A 419 4.52 0.25 -43.40
C GLY A 419 4.66 1.14 -44.63
N SER A 420 5.46 2.19 -44.52
CA SER A 420 5.81 3.04 -45.67
C SER A 420 6.88 2.34 -46.53
N THR A 421 6.71 2.36 -47.85
CA THR A 421 7.60 1.67 -48.81
C THR A 421 8.34 2.65 -49.72
N GLN A 422 9.58 2.30 -50.10
CA GLN A 422 10.33 2.94 -51.18
C GLN A 422 10.37 2.12 -52.47
N ASP A 423 9.70 0.96 -52.50
CA ASP A 423 9.57 0.13 -53.71
C ASP A 423 8.57 0.73 -54.70
N TYR A 424 9.09 1.11 -55.87
CA TYR A 424 8.41 1.78 -56.97
C TYR A 424 7.11 1.10 -57.46
N LEU A 425 6.94 -0.22 -57.26
CA LEU A 425 5.77 -0.97 -57.76
C LEU A 425 4.78 -1.35 -56.65
N THR A 426 5.05 -1.00 -55.41
CA THR A 426 4.33 -1.54 -54.24
C THR A 426 3.47 -0.46 -53.57
N PRO A 427 2.18 -0.71 -53.28
CA PRO A 427 1.38 0.19 -52.46
C PRO A 427 1.89 0.27 -51.01
N GLY A 428 1.64 1.39 -50.34
CA GLY A 428 1.89 1.54 -48.91
C GLY A 428 1.13 0.49 -48.08
N GLY A 429 1.71 0.08 -46.96
CA GLY A 429 1.10 -0.86 -46.02
C GLY A 429 -0.27 -0.39 -45.54
N THR A 430 -1.22 -1.31 -45.35
CA THR A 430 -2.51 -0.93 -44.78
C THR A 430 -2.35 -0.59 -43.30
N GLY A 431 -3.10 0.39 -42.79
CA GLY A 431 -3.26 0.58 -41.35
C GLY A 431 -4.03 -0.58 -40.74
N GLY A 432 -3.66 -0.98 -39.53
CA GLY A 432 -4.38 -2.03 -38.79
C GLY A 432 -5.71 -1.53 -38.24
N THR A 433 -6.68 -2.43 -38.07
CA THR A 433 -8.01 -2.08 -37.53
C THR A 433 -7.95 -1.72 -36.05
N GLY A 434 -8.86 -0.87 -35.59
CA GLY A 434 -9.06 -0.61 -34.17
C GLY A 434 -9.84 -1.74 -33.52
N GLY A 435 -9.44 -2.13 -32.30
CA GLY A 435 -10.11 -3.18 -31.55
C GLY A 435 -11.49 -2.77 -31.04
N ALA A 436 -12.41 -3.72 -30.92
CA ALA A 436 -13.72 -3.47 -30.31
C ALA A 436 -13.62 -3.24 -28.80
N GLY A 437 -14.47 -2.37 -28.25
CA GLY A 437 -14.63 -2.20 -26.81
C GLY A 437 -15.32 -3.40 -26.15
N GLY A 438 -14.90 -3.72 -24.93
CA GLY A 438 -15.52 -4.75 -24.09
C GLY A 438 -16.88 -4.32 -23.56
N LYS A 439 -17.75 -5.29 -23.22
CA LYS A 439 -19.11 -4.99 -22.74
C LYS A 439 -19.10 -4.52 -21.29
N GLY A 440 -20.07 -3.71 -20.90
CA GLY A 440 -20.32 -3.35 -19.51
C GLY A 440 -20.84 -4.54 -18.69
N GLY A 441 -20.36 -4.64 -17.45
CA GLY A 441 -20.78 -5.66 -16.50
C GLY A 441 -22.22 -5.47 -16.01
N ARG A 442 -22.86 -6.55 -15.56
CA ARG A 442 -24.24 -6.49 -15.05
C ARG A 442 -24.29 -5.88 -13.65
N GLY A 443 -25.32 -5.10 -13.35
CA GLY A 443 -25.59 -4.62 -11.99
C GLY A 443 -26.07 -5.75 -11.06
N GLY A 444 -25.86 -5.57 -9.76
CA GLY A 444 -26.38 -6.47 -8.72
C GLY A 444 -27.90 -6.36 -8.52
N GLY A 445 -28.49 -7.42 -7.98
CA GLY A 445 -29.94 -7.54 -7.79
C GLY A 445 -30.50 -6.67 -6.66
N ALA A 446 -31.79 -6.38 -6.70
CA ALA A 446 -32.45 -5.54 -5.70
C ALA A 446 -32.45 -6.21 -4.32
N THR A 447 -32.44 -5.39 -3.27
CA THR A 447 -32.59 -5.85 -1.88
C THR A 447 -33.97 -5.48 -1.32
N ALA A 448 -34.23 -5.80 -0.06
CA ALA A 448 -35.50 -5.44 0.59
C ALA A 448 -35.61 -3.94 0.95
N THR A 449 -34.60 -3.13 0.61
CA THR A 449 -34.53 -1.70 0.99
C THR A 449 -33.94 -0.81 -0.11
N TYR A 450 -33.07 -1.35 -0.97
CA TYR A 450 -32.56 -0.65 -2.15
C TYR A 450 -33.00 -1.34 -3.43
N THR A 451 -33.16 -0.53 -4.48
CA THR A 451 -33.34 -0.98 -5.86
C THR A 451 -32.14 -1.79 -6.35
N ALA A 452 -32.31 -2.48 -7.49
CA ALA A 452 -31.17 -3.04 -8.20
C ALA A 452 -30.17 -1.94 -8.61
N SER A 453 -28.90 -2.30 -8.78
CA SER A 453 -27.84 -1.35 -9.13
C SER A 453 -27.72 -1.16 -10.64
N ALA A 454 -26.96 -0.14 -11.05
CA ALA A 454 -26.71 0.13 -12.47
C ALA A 454 -25.78 -0.93 -13.10
N GLY A 455 -25.99 -1.20 -14.39
CA GLY A 455 -25.00 -1.88 -15.21
C GLY A 455 -23.81 -0.97 -15.51
N GLY A 456 -22.64 -1.55 -15.68
CA GLY A 456 -21.44 -0.82 -16.10
C GLY A 456 -21.55 -0.35 -17.55
N GLU A 457 -20.77 0.66 -17.92
CA GLU A 457 -20.75 1.19 -19.28
C GLU A 457 -19.92 0.28 -20.20
N GLY A 458 -20.24 0.26 -21.50
CA GLY A 458 -19.40 -0.39 -22.51
C GLY A 458 -18.10 0.37 -22.75
N GLY A 459 -17.01 -0.34 -22.99
CA GLY A 459 -15.73 0.26 -23.32
C GLY A 459 -15.75 0.91 -24.71
N ALA A 460 -14.95 1.96 -24.90
CA ALA A 460 -14.84 2.63 -26.19
C ALA A 460 -14.11 1.75 -27.23
N GLY A 461 -14.46 1.89 -28.51
CA GLY A 461 -13.74 1.28 -29.63
C GLY A 461 -12.39 1.97 -29.91
N GLY A 462 -11.37 1.19 -30.27
CA GLY A 462 -10.05 1.72 -30.61
C GLY A 462 -10.04 2.43 -31.98
N ALA A 463 -9.24 3.48 -32.13
CA ALA A 463 -9.07 4.15 -33.42
C ALA A 463 -8.33 3.24 -34.43
N GLY A 464 -8.65 3.38 -35.72
CA GLY A 464 -7.97 2.69 -36.81
C GLY A 464 -6.60 3.30 -37.14
N GLY A 465 -5.63 2.45 -37.48
CA GLY A 465 -4.26 2.88 -37.81
C GLY A 465 -4.19 3.61 -39.16
N PRO A 466 -3.26 4.57 -39.34
CA PRO A 466 -3.07 5.25 -40.61
C PRO A 466 -2.41 4.34 -41.66
N GLY A 467 -2.69 4.61 -42.93
CA GLY A 467 -2.05 3.92 -44.05
C GLY A 467 -0.59 4.36 -44.25
N GLY A 468 0.26 3.43 -44.69
CA GLY A 468 1.66 3.70 -45.03
C GLY A 468 1.82 4.50 -46.32
N TRP A 469 2.97 5.16 -46.49
CA TRP A 469 3.28 5.94 -47.69
C TRP A 469 3.62 5.01 -48.86
N GLY A 470 3.15 5.34 -50.06
CA GLY A 470 3.45 4.61 -51.31
C GLY A 470 4.38 5.38 -52.24
N SER A 471 5.28 4.67 -52.92
CA SER A 471 6.34 5.25 -53.77
C SER A 471 6.13 4.95 -55.26
N THR A 472 5.86 6.00 -56.03
CA THR A 472 6.34 6.23 -57.41
C THR A 472 6.35 5.03 -58.38
N PRO A 473 5.23 4.63 -59.03
CA PRO A 473 3.85 5.08 -58.88
C PRO A 473 3.01 4.36 -57.79
N GLY A 474 3.63 3.66 -56.84
CA GLY A 474 2.94 3.00 -55.72
C GLY A 474 1.90 3.90 -55.02
N GLN A 475 0.67 3.38 -54.89
CA GLN A 475 -0.44 4.06 -54.24
C GLN A 475 -0.23 4.17 -52.72
N GLY A 476 -0.77 5.21 -52.09
CA GLY A 476 -0.82 5.29 -50.63
C GLY A 476 -1.63 4.15 -50.02
N GLY A 477 -1.22 3.67 -48.85
CA GLY A 477 -1.88 2.56 -48.17
C GLY A 477 -3.29 2.91 -47.68
N ALA A 478 -4.22 1.95 -47.73
CA ALA A 478 -5.53 2.10 -47.10
C ALA A 478 -5.38 2.19 -45.57
N ALA A 479 -6.15 3.04 -44.92
CA ALA A 479 -6.18 3.09 -43.45
C ALA A 479 -7.05 1.98 -42.85
N GLY A 480 -6.79 1.66 -41.58
CA GLY A 480 -7.60 0.73 -40.81
C GLY A 480 -8.95 1.34 -40.42
N ALA A 481 -9.99 0.51 -40.38
CA ALA A 481 -11.28 0.88 -39.79
C ALA A 481 -11.13 1.10 -38.27
N GLY A 482 -11.95 2.00 -37.71
CA GLY A 482 -12.10 2.14 -36.27
C GLY A 482 -12.94 1.01 -35.68
N GLY A 483 -12.64 0.63 -34.44
CA GLY A 483 -13.34 -0.43 -33.72
C GLY A 483 -14.71 -0.01 -33.22
N SER A 484 -15.62 -0.96 -33.07
CA SER A 484 -16.95 -0.72 -32.50
C SER A 484 -16.88 -0.48 -30.99
N GLY A 485 -17.82 0.31 -30.48
CA GLY A 485 -18.04 0.46 -29.05
C GLY A 485 -18.63 -0.80 -28.41
N GLY A 486 -18.31 -1.04 -27.14
CA GLY A 486 -18.84 -2.15 -26.36
C GLY A 486 -20.29 -1.96 -25.95
N ALA A 487 -21.07 -3.04 -25.85
CA ALA A 487 -22.45 -2.96 -25.37
C ALA A 487 -22.52 -2.59 -23.88
N GLY A 488 -23.47 -1.75 -23.50
CA GLY A 488 -23.71 -1.37 -22.12
C GLY A 488 -24.25 -2.51 -21.26
N GLY A 489 -23.89 -2.52 -19.98
CA GLY A 489 -24.29 -3.54 -19.02
C GLY A 489 -25.77 -3.46 -18.63
N VAL A 490 -26.41 -4.62 -18.48
CA VAL A 490 -27.81 -4.69 -18.00
C VAL A 490 -27.86 -4.31 -16.51
N GLY A 491 -28.80 -3.43 -16.14
CA GLY A 491 -29.01 -3.00 -14.74
C GLY A 491 -29.36 -4.17 -13.82
N SER A 492 -30.54 -4.75 -14.02
CA SER A 492 -30.87 -6.07 -13.47
C SER A 492 -31.81 -6.79 -14.41
N ALA A 493 -31.54 -8.07 -14.67
CA ALA A 493 -32.32 -8.90 -15.58
C ALA A 493 -33.63 -9.43 -14.96
N THR A 494 -33.94 -9.10 -13.69
CA THR A 494 -35.04 -9.75 -12.94
C THR A 494 -35.83 -8.86 -11.98
N GLN A 495 -35.36 -7.66 -11.62
CA GLN A 495 -35.95 -6.86 -10.53
C GLN A 495 -35.87 -5.34 -10.78
N LEU A 496 -36.86 -4.61 -10.26
CA LEU A 496 -37.04 -3.18 -10.52
C LEU A 496 -36.00 -2.27 -9.84
N GLY A 497 -35.61 -1.24 -10.58
CA GLY A 497 -34.94 -0.02 -10.12
C GLY A 497 -33.46 0.14 -10.50
N GLY A 498 -32.89 -0.74 -11.32
CA GLY A 498 -31.52 -0.59 -11.85
C GLY A 498 -31.48 0.07 -13.22
N ALA A 499 -30.57 1.03 -13.44
CA ALA A 499 -30.36 1.63 -14.76
C ALA A 499 -29.48 0.74 -15.66
N GLY A 500 -29.74 0.75 -16.97
CA GLY A 500 -28.79 0.19 -17.93
C GLY A 500 -27.55 1.07 -18.07
N GLY A 501 -26.37 0.47 -18.16
CA GLY A 501 -25.14 1.22 -18.45
C GLY A 501 -25.11 1.71 -19.90
N ALA A 502 -24.45 2.84 -20.17
CA ALA A 502 -24.31 3.35 -21.53
C ALA A 502 -23.51 2.37 -22.42
N GLY A 503 -23.81 2.33 -23.71
CA GLY A 503 -22.92 1.71 -24.70
C GLY A 503 -21.69 2.58 -24.94
N GLY A 504 -20.56 1.96 -25.22
CA GLY A 504 -19.31 2.68 -25.46
C GLY A 504 -19.30 3.41 -26.80
N ASP A 505 -18.59 4.53 -26.86
CA ASP A 505 -18.36 5.27 -28.11
C ASP A 505 -17.48 4.47 -29.07
N ALA A 506 -17.62 4.71 -30.37
CA ALA A 506 -16.81 4.04 -31.39
C ALA A 506 -15.43 4.69 -31.61
N GLY A 507 -14.51 3.92 -32.18
CA GLY A 507 -13.21 4.40 -32.64
C GLY A 507 -13.28 5.07 -34.01
N VAL A 508 -12.53 6.17 -34.20
CA VAL A 508 -12.40 6.86 -35.50
C VAL A 508 -11.63 6.03 -36.52
N GLY A 509 -12.00 6.15 -37.80
CA GLY A 509 -11.26 5.52 -38.89
C GLY A 509 -9.90 6.19 -39.12
N GLY A 510 -8.90 5.40 -39.50
CA GLY A 510 -7.54 5.90 -39.74
C GLY A 510 -7.44 6.83 -40.96
N ALA A 511 -6.40 7.67 -40.98
CA ALA A 511 -6.10 8.51 -42.15
C ALA A 511 -5.39 7.68 -43.26
N GLY A 512 -5.84 7.80 -44.50
CA GLY A 512 -5.24 7.11 -45.64
C GLY A 512 -3.81 7.58 -45.89
N GLY A 513 -2.93 6.65 -46.30
CA GLY A 513 -1.54 6.96 -46.61
C GLY A 513 -1.43 7.85 -47.85
N PRO A 514 -0.45 8.76 -47.93
CA PRO A 514 -0.25 9.60 -49.11
C PRO A 514 0.39 8.81 -50.28
N GLY A 515 0.09 9.24 -51.51
CA GLY A 515 0.74 8.75 -52.72
C GLY A 515 1.92 9.64 -53.14
N SER A 516 2.94 9.05 -53.78
CA SER A 516 4.10 9.79 -54.31
C SER A 516 3.95 10.19 -55.80
N GLY A 517 4.76 11.15 -56.25
CA GLY A 517 4.77 11.64 -57.64
C GLY A 517 5.85 10.99 -58.51
N VAL A 518 5.50 10.61 -59.74
CA VAL A 518 6.45 10.25 -60.81
C VAL A 518 6.70 11.48 -61.69
N ALA A 519 7.67 11.41 -62.60
CA ALA A 519 7.95 12.45 -63.59
C ALA A 519 6.82 12.69 -64.63
N GLN A 520 5.79 11.82 -64.72
CA GLN A 520 4.74 11.91 -65.74
C GLN A 520 3.29 11.81 -65.20
N THR A 521 3.08 11.22 -64.01
CA THR A 521 1.78 11.15 -63.31
C THR A 521 1.99 11.12 -61.80
N GLY A 522 1.01 11.59 -61.03
CA GLY A 522 0.96 11.42 -59.58
C GLY A 522 0.19 10.16 -59.15
N ALA A 523 0.71 9.43 -58.16
CA ALA A 523 0.00 8.29 -57.58
C ALA A 523 -1.17 8.76 -56.70
N THR A 524 -2.22 7.94 -56.61
CA THR A 524 -3.37 8.24 -55.75
C THR A 524 -3.04 8.00 -54.28
N GLY A 525 -3.57 8.86 -53.40
CA GLY A 525 -3.58 8.59 -51.97
C GLY A 525 -4.49 7.41 -51.62
N GLY A 526 -4.20 6.74 -50.51
CA GLY A 526 -4.97 5.61 -50.02
C GLY A 526 -6.32 6.04 -49.42
N PRO A 527 -7.34 5.18 -49.43
CA PRO A 527 -8.62 5.47 -48.82
C PRO A 527 -8.49 5.62 -47.29
N GLY A 528 -9.28 6.53 -46.72
CA GLY A 528 -9.46 6.66 -45.28
C GLY A 528 -10.30 5.50 -44.73
N GLY A 529 -10.01 5.08 -43.49
CA GLY A 529 -10.72 3.98 -42.84
C GLY A 529 -12.15 4.38 -42.45
N THR A 530 -13.08 3.43 -42.41
CA THR A 530 -14.42 3.66 -41.87
C THR A 530 -14.36 3.93 -40.36
N GLY A 531 -15.26 4.78 -39.86
CA GLY A 531 -15.50 4.88 -38.42
C GLY A 531 -16.19 3.62 -37.91
N GLY A 532 -15.98 3.29 -36.63
CA GLY A 532 -16.70 2.20 -35.98
C GLY A 532 -18.16 2.57 -35.64
N ASP A 533 -18.96 1.53 -35.38
CA ASP A 533 -20.33 1.66 -34.88
C ASP A 533 -20.35 1.79 -33.34
N GLY A 534 -21.24 2.64 -32.81
CA GLY A 534 -21.41 2.84 -31.38
C GLY A 534 -22.04 1.63 -30.69
N GLY A 535 -21.62 1.34 -29.46
CA GLY A 535 -22.16 0.20 -28.70
C GLY A 535 -23.62 0.42 -28.30
N PRO A 536 -24.49 -0.60 -28.32
CA PRO A 536 -25.87 -0.47 -27.85
C PRO A 536 -25.92 -0.26 -26.33
N GLY A 537 -26.87 0.54 -25.86
CA GLY A 537 -27.11 0.80 -24.45
C GLY A 537 -27.66 -0.42 -23.71
N GLY A 538 -27.30 -0.57 -22.45
CA GLY A 538 -27.76 -1.67 -21.61
C GLY A 538 -29.27 -1.61 -21.37
N ALA A 539 -29.94 -2.77 -21.40
CA ALA A 539 -31.33 -2.88 -20.99
C ALA A 539 -31.50 -2.50 -19.50
N SER A 540 -32.58 -1.78 -19.17
CA SER A 540 -32.83 -1.41 -17.79
C SER A 540 -33.33 -2.58 -16.94
N GLY A 541 -33.03 -2.51 -15.65
CA GLY A 541 -33.87 -3.12 -14.62
C GLY A 541 -35.06 -2.23 -14.26
N GLY A 542 -35.62 -1.44 -15.18
CA GLY A 542 -36.82 -0.63 -14.95
C GLY A 542 -36.63 0.75 -14.28
N ALA A 543 -35.42 1.32 -14.26
CA ALA A 543 -35.18 2.73 -13.86
C ALA A 543 -34.79 3.67 -15.03
N GLY A 544 -34.68 3.14 -16.25
CA GLY A 544 -34.10 3.84 -17.40
C GLY A 544 -33.02 2.99 -18.07
N GLY A 545 -33.08 2.84 -19.39
CA GLY A 545 -32.07 2.11 -20.15
C GLY A 545 -30.84 2.97 -20.40
N GLY A 546 -29.72 2.33 -20.73
CA GLY A 546 -28.50 3.02 -21.10
C GLY A 546 -28.68 3.77 -22.43
N GLN A 547 -27.98 4.89 -22.58
CA GLN A 547 -27.85 5.51 -23.91
C GLN A 547 -26.96 4.62 -24.79
N GLY A 548 -27.24 4.57 -26.09
CA GLY A 548 -26.31 3.99 -27.05
C GLY A 548 -25.11 4.91 -27.26
N GLY A 549 -23.95 4.32 -27.51
CA GLY A 549 -22.70 5.05 -27.71
C GLY A 549 -22.66 5.80 -29.04
N ALA A 550 -21.80 6.82 -29.12
CA ALA A 550 -21.67 7.66 -30.28
C ALA A 550 -21.02 6.93 -31.48
N PRO A 551 -21.47 7.20 -32.71
CA PRO A 551 -20.78 6.77 -33.92
C PRO A 551 -19.48 7.56 -34.11
N ALA A 552 -18.50 6.94 -34.73
CA ALA A 552 -17.27 7.62 -35.07
C ALA A 552 -17.25 8.09 -36.53
N GLY A 553 -16.52 9.18 -36.78
CA GLY A 553 -16.21 9.64 -38.13
C GLY A 553 -15.27 8.68 -38.86
N GLY A 554 -15.48 8.53 -40.17
CA GLY A 554 -14.49 7.94 -41.05
C GLY A 554 -13.28 8.84 -41.22
N GLY A 555 -12.11 8.24 -41.39
CA GLY A 555 -10.85 8.95 -41.55
C GLY A 555 -10.73 9.65 -42.89
N ALA A 556 -9.89 10.69 -42.94
CA ALA A 556 -9.59 11.39 -44.18
C ALA A 556 -8.84 10.47 -45.17
N GLY A 557 -9.16 10.58 -46.46
CA GLY A 557 -8.36 9.94 -47.50
C GLY A 557 -6.99 10.61 -47.64
N GLY A 558 -5.98 9.83 -47.98
CA GLY A 558 -4.60 10.33 -48.13
C GLY A 558 -4.48 11.31 -49.31
N PRO A 559 -3.59 12.31 -49.24
CA PRO A 559 -3.37 13.21 -50.35
C PRO A 559 -2.67 12.49 -51.52
N GLY A 560 -3.03 12.86 -52.75
CA GLY A 560 -2.38 12.37 -53.97
C GLY A 560 -1.04 13.05 -54.25
N GLY A 561 -0.13 12.33 -54.91
CA GLY A 561 1.23 12.80 -55.18
C GLY A 561 1.30 13.86 -56.27
N ALA A 562 2.15 14.88 -56.11
CA ALA A 562 2.41 15.88 -57.14
C ALA A 562 3.59 15.48 -58.03
N SER A 563 3.45 15.55 -59.36
CA SER A 563 4.52 15.20 -60.30
C SER A 563 5.56 16.33 -60.47
N PHE A 564 6.83 15.95 -60.59
CA PHE A 564 7.98 16.88 -60.61
C PHE A 564 7.97 17.92 -61.74
N PHE A 565 7.19 17.70 -62.81
CA PHE A 565 7.15 18.56 -63.99
C PHE A 565 5.75 19.13 -64.30
N GLY A 566 4.84 19.14 -63.31
CA GLY A 566 3.50 19.74 -63.44
C GLY A 566 2.50 18.93 -64.28
N ALA A 567 2.87 17.73 -64.71
CA ALA A 567 2.01 16.81 -65.44
C ALA A 567 1.11 16.01 -64.49
N THR A 568 -0.04 16.57 -64.12
CA THR A 568 -1.13 15.93 -63.34
C THR A 568 -0.79 15.53 -61.90
N VAL A 569 -1.50 16.13 -60.94
CA VAL A 569 -1.50 15.70 -59.53
C VAL A 569 -2.34 14.42 -59.39
N GLY A 570 -1.89 13.46 -58.59
CA GLY A 570 -2.65 12.26 -58.25
C GLY A 570 -3.92 12.61 -57.49
N GLN A 571 -4.95 11.77 -57.59
CA GLN A 571 -6.19 11.99 -56.83
C GLN A 571 -5.95 11.69 -55.34
N ASN A 572 -6.55 12.50 -54.46
CA ASN A 572 -6.67 12.12 -53.05
C ASN A 572 -7.50 10.84 -52.94
N GLY A 573 -7.20 10.00 -51.95
CA GLY A 573 -8.05 8.87 -51.61
C GLY A 573 -9.44 9.34 -51.16
N PRO A 574 -10.47 8.51 -51.27
CA PRO A 574 -11.77 8.82 -50.69
C PRO A 574 -11.69 8.82 -49.16
N ASN A 575 -12.48 9.68 -48.52
CA ASN A 575 -12.69 9.61 -47.06
C ASN A 575 -13.48 8.34 -46.71
N GLY A 576 -13.21 7.78 -45.54
CA GLY A 576 -14.00 6.69 -44.99
C GLY A 576 -15.43 7.13 -44.65
N GLN A 577 -16.35 6.17 -44.61
CA GLN A 577 -17.72 6.42 -44.13
C GLN A 577 -17.75 6.49 -42.60
N PRO A 578 -18.61 7.34 -41.99
CA PRO A 578 -18.93 7.26 -40.57
C PRO A 578 -19.65 5.95 -40.21
N GLY A 579 -19.51 5.49 -38.97
CA GLY A 579 -20.31 4.39 -38.42
C GLY A 579 -21.71 4.81 -37.99
N GLN A 580 -22.48 3.86 -37.45
CA GLN A 580 -23.85 4.04 -36.95
C GLN A 580 -23.88 4.26 -35.44
N PRO A 581 -24.83 5.06 -34.90
CA PRO A 581 -25.02 5.20 -33.46
C PRO A 581 -25.51 3.89 -32.84
N GLY A 582 -25.20 3.67 -31.56
CA GLY A 582 -25.77 2.56 -30.81
C GLY A 582 -27.25 2.77 -30.49
N ASP A 583 -28.04 1.70 -30.44
CA ASP A 583 -29.42 1.75 -29.98
C ASP A 583 -29.51 2.03 -28.46
N PRO A 584 -30.40 2.91 -27.97
CA PRO A 584 -30.69 3.06 -26.55
C PRO A 584 -31.42 1.84 -25.95
N GLY A 585 -31.20 1.56 -24.67
CA GLY A 585 -31.91 0.52 -23.93
C GLY A 585 -33.31 0.94 -23.45
N ASP A 586 -34.19 -0.05 -23.23
CA ASP A 586 -35.58 0.17 -22.79
C ASP A 586 -35.68 0.83 -21.40
N ALA A 587 -36.61 1.78 -21.24
CA ALA A 587 -36.73 2.64 -20.06
C ALA A 587 -38.15 2.66 -19.44
N THR A 588 -38.23 2.62 -18.10
CA THR A 588 -39.43 2.97 -17.32
C THR A 588 -39.04 3.93 -16.19
N LEU A 589 -39.93 4.86 -15.83
CA LEU A 589 -39.61 6.00 -14.96
C LEU A 589 -40.56 6.12 -13.75
N SER A 590 -40.00 6.50 -12.61
CA SER A 590 -40.71 7.10 -11.46
C SER A 590 -39.74 7.97 -10.65
N THR A 591 -40.23 9.02 -10.00
CA THR A 591 -39.41 10.07 -9.35
C THR A 591 -39.89 10.39 -7.94
N LEU A 592 -38.98 10.83 -7.06
CA LEU A 592 -39.25 11.65 -5.85
C LEU A 592 -37.94 12.23 -5.26
N ALA A 593 -38.04 13.15 -4.29
CA ALA A 593 -36.97 14.12 -3.93
C ALA A 593 -36.53 14.10 -2.45
N ALA A 594 -35.49 14.88 -2.11
CA ALA A 594 -34.83 14.91 -0.78
C ALA A 594 -34.65 16.34 -0.18
N PRO A 595 -34.57 16.50 1.16
CA PRO A 595 -34.29 17.76 1.86
C PRO A 595 -32.91 17.82 2.58
N SER A 596 -32.58 18.97 3.21
CA SER A 596 -31.28 19.31 3.84
C SER A 596 -31.41 20.11 5.16
N VAL A 597 -30.31 20.40 5.89
CA VAL A 597 -30.03 21.54 6.86
C VAL A 597 -28.67 21.30 7.61
N ALA A 598 -28.08 22.29 8.32
CA ALA A 598 -26.63 22.30 8.71
C ALA A 598 -26.19 23.01 10.04
N ARG A 599 -25.09 22.50 10.66
CA ARG A 599 -23.88 23.14 11.33
C ARG A 599 -23.92 24.02 12.63
N GLN A 600 -22.71 24.10 13.28
CA GLN A 600 -22.18 25.06 14.33
C GLN A 600 -22.57 24.85 15.83
N SER A 601 -21.98 25.46 16.91
CA SER A 601 -20.60 25.86 17.40
C SER A 601 -20.73 26.66 18.75
N ALA A 602 -19.76 26.97 19.66
CA ALA A 602 -18.44 26.44 20.13
C ALA A 602 -17.92 27.25 21.40
N SER A 603 -16.79 26.85 22.05
CA SER A 603 -15.92 27.55 23.09
C SER A 603 -16.52 28.03 24.45
N ALA A 604 -15.80 28.57 25.48
CA ALA A 604 -14.56 28.18 26.22
C ALA A 604 -14.33 28.99 27.57
N ALA A 605 -13.39 28.53 28.44
CA ALA A 605 -12.54 29.26 29.46
C ALA A 605 -13.01 29.77 30.88
N ALA A 606 -12.46 29.11 31.93
CA ALA A 606 -11.56 29.61 33.02
C ALA A 606 -11.92 30.58 34.21
N THR A 607 -11.71 30.08 35.45
CA THR A 607 -11.01 30.69 36.66
C THR A 607 -11.62 31.92 37.41
N PRO A 608 -11.15 32.38 38.62
CA PRO A 608 -10.01 32.00 39.53
C PRO A 608 -10.41 31.10 40.76
N VAL A 609 -9.93 31.10 42.04
CA VAL A 609 -9.21 32.05 42.97
C VAL A 609 -8.34 31.31 44.04
N SER A 610 -7.51 32.05 44.80
CA SER A 610 -6.46 31.73 45.81
C SER A 610 -6.88 31.93 47.30
N ILE A 611 -6.07 31.78 48.38
CA ILE A 611 -5.03 30.84 48.91
C ILE A 611 -4.69 31.31 50.38
N GLU A 612 -3.66 30.76 51.05
CA GLU A 612 -3.13 31.10 52.41
C GLU A 612 -3.97 30.52 53.59
N SER A 613 -3.45 29.73 54.53
CA SER A 613 -2.11 29.78 55.17
C SER A 613 -1.46 28.41 55.49
N PHE A 614 -1.96 27.28 54.94
CA PHE A 614 -1.32 25.95 55.02
C PHE A 614 0.04 25.85 54.26
N PHE A 615 0.66 26.99 53.93
CA PHE A 615 1.41 27.19 52.68
C PHE A 615 2.95 27.22 52.80
N THR A 616 3.54 26.71 53.89
CA THR A 616 5.01 26.73 54.08
C THR A 616 5.69 25.37 53.98
N ASP A 617 5.03 24.30 54.44
CA ASP A 617 5.56 22.92 54.34
C ASP A 617 4.85 22.10 53.26
N LEU A 618 3.53 22.26 53.10
CA LEU A 618 2.81 21.69 51.96
C LEU A 618 3.29 22.30 50.63
N SER A 619 3.77 23.55 50.62
CA SER A 619 4.20 24.23 49.40
C SER A 619 5.45 23.62 48.76
N ARG A 620 6.36 22.99 49.50
CA ARG A 620 7.49 22.25 48.88
C ARG A 620 7.00 20.98 48.16
N LEU A 621 6.09 20.24 48.79
CA LEU A 621 5.52 19.03 48.19
C LEU A 621 4.61 19.35 47.00
N LEU A 622 3.76 20.39 47.10
CA LEU A 622 2.92 20.85 45.99
C LEU A 622 3.71 21.62 44.93
N ALA A 623 4.84 22.26 45.22
CA ALA A 623 5.67 22.89 44.18
C ALA A 623 6.17 21.85 43.18
N TYR A 624 6.66 20.71 43.65
CA TYR A 624 7.01 19.59 42.76
C TYR A 624 5.76 18.93 42.14
N ILE A 625 4.75 18.58 42.94
CA ILE A 625 3.59 17.84 42.41
C ILE A 625 2.77 18.69 41.42
N PHE A 626 2.50 19.96 41.72
CA PHE A 626 1.54 20.81 40.99
C PHE A 626 2.13 22.02 40.28
N PHE A 627 3.42 22.33 40.44
CA PHE A 627 4.04 23.51 39.83
C PHE A 627 5.49 23.24 39.34
N ASN A 628 5.85 21.99 39.02
CA ASN A 628 7.21 21.70 38.55
C ASN A 628 7.49 22.49 37.25
N ARG A 629 8.74 22.85 37.07
CA ARG A 629 9.27 23.45 35.84
C ARG A 629 10.28 22.49 35.26
N ALA A 630 9.99 22.03 34.05
CA ALA A 630 10.92 21.23 33.25
C ALA A 630 12.29 21.94 33.21
N PRO A 631 13.41 21.19 33.21
CA PRO A 631 14.72 21.79 33.23
C PRO A 631 14.96 22.60 31.95
N GLY A 632 15.69 23.70 32.06
CA GLY A 632 16.23 24.34 30.87
C GLY A 632 17.34 23.47 30.29
N ALA A 633 17.59 23.56 29.00
CA ALA A 633 18.72 22.93 28.36
C ALA A 633 19.35 23.89 27.36
N GLN A 634 20.67 23.97 27.34
CA GLN A 634 21.44 24.56 26.25
C GLN A 634 22.55 23.61 25.85
N ASP A 635 23.03 23.74 24.63
CA ASP A 635 24.16 22.99 24.11
C ASP A 635 25.36 23.93 23.90
N SER A 636 26.57 23.38 24.08
CA SER A 636 27.83 24.10 23.97
C SER A 636 28.85 23.22 23.27
N GLN A 637 28.98 23.38 21.96
CA GLN A 637 29.87 22.60 21.10
C GLN A 637 31.25 23.25 20.99
N ASN A 638 32.29 22.42 20.94
CA ASN A 638 33.60 22.81 20.41
C ASN A 638 33.60 22.65 18.88
N TYR A 639 34.54 23.31 18.20
CA TYR A 639 34.79 23.06 16.78
C TYR A 639 35.32 21.63 16.54
N PRO A 640 35.10 21.03 15.36
CA PRO A 640 35.66 19.72 15.02
C PRO A 640 37.18 19.73 15.07
N ASP A 641 37.78 18.64 15.53
CA ASP A 641 39.23 18.44 15.47
C ASP A 641 39.73 17.98 14.09
N SER A 642 41.02 17.68 13.97
CA SER A 642 41.65 17.24 12.72
C SER A 642 41.19 15.87 12.21
N GLU A 643 40.49 15.09 13.03
CA GLU A 643 39.90 13.79 12.67
C GLU A 643 38.37 13.92 12.48
N GLY A 644 37.82 15.12 12.67
CA GLY A 644 36.41 15.44 12.53
C GLY A 644 35.58 15.17 13.80
N THR A 645 36.21 14.76 14.89
CA THR A 645 35.55 14.48 16.18
C THR A 645 35.09 15.78 16.82
N ILE A 646 33.88 15.78 17.37
CA ILE A 646 33.25 16.96 17.98
C ILE A 646 32.95 16.65 19.44
N THR A 647 33.46 17.48 20.34
CA THR A 647 33.17 17.42 21.77
C THR A 647 32.27 18.58 22.16
N GLY A 648 31.41 18.37 23.16
CA GLY A 648 30.54 19.43 23.67
C GLY A 648 30.01 19.11 25.05
N THR A 649 29.04 19.90 25.50
CA THR A 649 28.35 19.67 26.77
C THR A 649 26.92 20.16 26.67
N VAL A 650 25.97 19.26 26.96
CA VAL A 650 24.58 19.63 27.22
C VAL A 650 24.50 20.18 28.65
N ILE A 651 24.20 21.46 28.76
CA ILE A 651 24.11 22.20 30.02
C ILE A 651 22.63 22.24 30.45
N GLY A 652 22.28 21.37 31.40
CA GLY A 652 20.97 21.37 32.04
C GLY A 652 20.85 22.43 33.14
N PHE A 653 19.77 23.21 33.11
CA PHE A 653 19.45 24.26 34.09
C PHE A 653 18.34 23.77 35.03
N PRO A 654 18.65 23.43 36.30
CA PRO A 654 17.68 22.88 37.24
C PRO A 654 16.67 23.93 37.74
N ASN A 655 15.51 23.99 37.11
CA ASN A 655 14.45 24.96 37.40
C ASN A 655 13.60 24.67 38.66
N ASN A 656 13.88 23.57 39.38
CA ASN A 656 13.09 23.08 40.52
C ASN A 656 13.90 22.85 41.82
N GLY A 657 15.22 23.06 41.79
CA GLY A 657 16.11 22.91 42.95
C GLY A 657 16.74 21.52 43.15
N PHE A 658 16.45 20.54 42.28
CA PHE A 658 17.12 19.24 42.25
C PHE A 658 18.20 19.19 41.16
N GLY A 659 19.21 18.33 41.31
CA GLY A 659 20.25 18.15 40.30
C GLY A 659 19.69 17.51 39.01
N VAL A 660 20.32 17.82 37.87
CA VAL A 660 19.98 17.22 36.58
C VAL A 660 20.79 15.95 36.31
N SER A 661 20.23 15.04 35.51
CA SER A 661 20.95 13.92 34.89
C SER A 661 20.63 13.84 33.39
N TYR A 662 21.51 13.18 32.63
CA TYR A 662 21.46 13.17 31.17
C TYR A 662 21.30 11.74 30.63
N THR A 663 20.34 11.53 29.73
CA THR A 663 20.16 10.25 29.02
C THR A 663 19.89 10.47 27.54
N ILE A 664 20.31 9.55 26.69
CA ILE A 664 20.15 9.66 25.23
C ILE A 664 18.73 9.22 24.86
N ALA A 665 17.92 10.14 24.33
CA ALA A 665 16.59 9.85 23.76
C ALA A 665 16.70 9.28 22.34
N SER A 666 17.64 9.81 21.54
CA SER A 666 17.95 9.30 20.21
C SER A 666 19.45 9.41 19.93
N TYR A 667 20.02 8.35 19.37
CA TYR A 667 21.40 8.32 18.91
C TYR A 667 21.54 9.01 17.54
N PRO A 668 22.74 9.50 17.17
CA PRO A 668 23.04 9.97 15.83
C PRO A 668 22.94 8.84 14.79
N ARG A 669 22.84 9.17 13.50
CA ARG A 669 22.78 8.18 12.40
C ARG A 669 24.14 7.89 11.75
N TYR A 670 25.09 8.80 11.85
CA TYR A 670 26.29 8.85 11.00
C TYR A 670 27.61 8.92 11.77
N GLY A 671 27.56 8.73 13.10
CA GLY A 671 28.72 8.65 13.98
C GLY A 671 28.39 8.04 15.34
N GLU A 672 29.42 7.66 16.09
CA GLU A 672 29.27 7.16 17.45
C GLU A 672 29.15 8.32 18.45
N LEU A 673 28.31 8.16 19.48
CA LEU A 673 28.11 9.17 20.52
C LEU A 673 28.28 8.54 21.91
N VAL A 674 29.16 9.15 22.70
CA VAL A 674 29.30 8.89 24.14
C VAL A 674 28.86 10.14 24.90
N VAL A 675 27.87 10.03 25.78
CA VAL A 675 27.43 11.09 26.70
C VAL A 675 27.73 10.64 28.14
N ASP A 676 28.34 11.51 28.93
CA ASP A 676 28.46 11.35 30.38
C ASP A 676 27.10 11.65 31.05
N PRO A 677 26.45 10.66 31.70
CA PRO A 677 25.12 10.83 32.27
C PRO A 677 25.08 11.74 33.51
N VAL A 678 26.24 12.10 34.08
CA VAL A 678 26.38 12.96 35.27
C VAL A 678 26.76 14.38 34.87
N THR A 679 27.70 14.56 33.94
CA THR A 679 28.19 15.90 33.56
C THR A 679 27.51 16.51 32.33
N GLY A 680 26.89 15.69 31.47
CA GLY A 680 26.32 16.14 30.20
C GLY A 680 27.36 16.40 29.12
N ALA A 681 28.65 16.20 29.42
CA ALA A 681 29.71 16.25 28.44
C ALA A 681 29.55 15.10 27.43
N TYR A 682 29.88 15.34 26.17
CA TYR A 682 29.77 14.33 25.12
C TYR A 682 30.94 14.39 24.13
N THR A 683 31.21 13.24 23.53
CA THR A 683 32.10 13.06 22.39
C THR A 683 31.30 12.39 21.27
N TYR A 684 31.26 13.05 20.11
CA TYR A 684 30.72 12.51 18.87
C TYR A 684 31.87 12.25 17.89
N THR A 685 31.98 11.02 17.41
CA THR A 685 33.00 10.58 16.45
C THR A 685 32.31 10.24 15.12
N PRO A 686 32.50 11.01 14.04
CA PRO A 686 31.84 10.74 12.75
C PRO A 686 32.36 9.47 12.08
N ASN A 687 31.54 8.89 11.20
CA ASN A 687 32.01 7.95 10.18
C ASN A 687 33.11 8.63 9.33
N ALA A 688 34.30 8.01 9.27
CA ALA A 688 35.46 8.52 8.54
C ALA A 688 35.19 8.84 7.06
N ALA A 689 34.26 8.12 6.40
CA ALA A 689 33.87 8.39 5.02
C ALA A 689 33.22 9.79 4.83
N LEU A 690 32.58 10.31 5.88
CA LEU A 690 31.89 11.61 5.87
C LEU A 690 32.77 12.79 6.32
N VAL A 691 33.93 12.54 6.93
CA VAL A 691 34.83 13.62 7.41
C VAL A 691 35.32 14.51 6.26
N LYS A 692 35.66 13.92 5.11
CA LYS A 692 36.13 14.66 3.93
C LYS A 692 35.03 15.50 3.24
N PRO A 693 33.86 14.95 2.88
CA PRO A 693 32.82 15.74 2.21
C PRO A 693 32.05 16.66 3.18
N GLY A 694 32.08 16.37 4.48
CA GLY A 694 31.27 17.02 5.50
C GLY A 694 29.96 16.28 5.75
N TYR A 695 29.28 16.64 6.83
CA TYR A 695 28.06 15.96 7.29
C TYR A 695 27.22 16.86 8.19
N THR A 696 25.94 16.52 8.31
CA THR A 696 25.05 17.01 9.38
C THR A 696 24.35 15.81 10.00
N ASP A 697 24.41 15.70 11.32
CA ASP A 697 23.74 14.68 12.13
C ASP A 697 23.00 15.31 13.31
N LYS A 698 22.17 14.55 14.03
CA LYS A 698 21.43 15.03 15.20
C LYS A 698 21.21 13.93 16.23
N PHE A 699 21.32 14.27 17.50
CA PHE A 699 20.97 13.39 18.62
C PHE A 699 20.12 14.16 19.64
N THR A 700 19.23 13.48 20.36
CA THR A 700 18.41 14.11 21.41
C THR A 700 18.87 13.61 22.78
N VAL A 701 19.12 14.54 23.70
CA VAL A 701 19.39 14.26 25.11
C VAL A 701 18.17 14.66 25.94
N ILE A 702 17.71 13.74 26.79
CA ILE A 702 16.79 14.02 27.88
C ILE A 702 17.60 14.57 29.05
N VAL A 703 17.22 15.76 29.51
CA VAL A 703 17.65 16.35 30.78
C VAL A 703 16.53 16.07 31.81
N ASP A 704 16.82 15.26 32.82
CA ASP A 704 15.88 14.87 33.89
C ASP A 704 16.19 15.67 35.17
N ASN A 705 15.20 16.37 35.74
CA ASN A 705 15.27 17.03 37.05
C ASN A 705 14.32 16.46 38.12
N GLY A 706 13.67 15.33 37.84
CA GLY A 706 12.77 14.61 38.75
C GLY A 706 13.42 13.42 39.46
N ALA A 707 14.48 12.83 38.91
CA ALA A 707 15.18 11.67 39.49
C ALA A 707 15.64 11.90 40.95
N GLY A 708 16.01 13.14 41.30
CA GLY A 708 16.36 13.53 42.67
C GLY A 708 15.19 13.86 43.60
N ALA A 709 13.95 13.93 43.08
CA ALA A 709 12.75 14.37 43.79
C ALA A 709 11.78 13.22 44.16
N GLN A 710 11.94 12.03 43.58
CA GLN A 710 11.05 10.88 43.79
C GLN A 710 11.23 10.24 45.17
N LEU A 711 10.15 10.10 45.94
CA LEU A 711 10.16 9.38 47.22
C LEU A 711 10.16 7.85 47.01
N PRO A 712 10.88 7.06 47.83
CA PRO A 712 10.90 5.62 47.68
C PRO A 712 9.58 4.94 48.12
N GLY A 713 9.23 3.84 47.45
CA GLY A 713 8.11 2.97 47.83
C GLY A 713 6.73 3.57 47.54
N VAL A 714 5.74 3.21 48.37
CA VAL A 714 4.32 3.57 48.15
C VAL A 714 4.06 5.08 48.15
N LEU A 715 4.93 5.88 48.80
CA LEU A 715 4.82 7.34 48.80
C LEU A 715 5.16 7.95 47.44
N GLY A 716 6.20 7.43 46.76
CA GLY A 716 6.53 7.82 45.39
C GLY A 716 5.42 7.46 44.39
N LEU A 717 4.74 6.34 44.61
CA LEU A 717 3.62 5.91 43.76
C LEU A 717 2.42 6.87 43.88
N VAL A 718 2.13 7.38 45.08
CA VAL A 718 1.12 8.44 45.30
C VAL A 718 1.60 9.79 44.75
N GLN A 719 2.86 10.16 44.96
CA GLN A 719 3.49 11.39 44.44
C GLN A 719 3.41 11.44 42.91
N GLY A 720 3.82 10.37 42.22
CA GLY A 720 3.77 10.26 40.76
C GLY A 720 2.34 10.23 40.20
N ALA A 721 1.40 9.60 40.90
CA ALA A 721 -0.02 9.62 40.52
C ALA A 721 -0.61 11.05 40.57
N LEU A 722 -0.27 11.82 41.62
CA LEU A 722 -0.70 13.21 41.78
C LEU A 722 0.01 14.15 40.80
N HIS A 723 1.32 13.98 40.57
CA HIS A 723 2.10 14.80 39.64
C HIS A 723 1.65 14.55 38.19
N GLY A 724 1.46 13.28 37.81
CA GLY A 724 0.86 12.91 36.53
C GLY A 724 -0.59 13.38 36.38
N PHE A 725 -1.35 13.58 37.46
CA PHE A 725 -2.64 14.26 37.41
C PHE A 725 -2.47 15.77 37.16
N ALA A 726 -1.54 16.42 37.86
CA ALA A 726 -1.27 17.86 37.71
C ALA A 726 -0.78 18.26 36.31
N ILE A 727 0.04 17.42 35.66
CA ILE A 727 0.43 17.60 34.25
C ILE A 727 -0.82 17.56 33.35
N ARG A 728 -1.66 16.53 33.51
CA ARG A 728 -2.92 16.39 32.74
C ARG A 728 -3.97 17.46 33.06
N ALA A 729 -3.86 18.12 34.20
CA ALA A 729 -4.68 19.29 34.59
C ALA A 729 -4.08 20.63 34.13
N GLY A 730 -2.90 20.65 33.49
CA GLY A 730 -2.23 21.87 33.03
C GLY A 730 -1.63 22.73 34.15
N LEU A 731 -1.38 22.15 35.33
CA LEU A 731 -0.86 22.85 36.51
C LEU A 731 0.68 22.76 36.59
N SER A 732 1.23 21.58 36.31
CA SER A 732 2.67 21.29 36.38
C SER A 732 3.25 21.00 34.99
N ALA A 733 4.52 21.38 34.76
CA ALA A 733 5.32 20.76 33.71
C ALA A 733 5.81 19.36 34.15
N GLY A 734 6.38 18.59 33.23
CA GLY A 734 7.03 17.31 33.52
C GLY A 734 8.46 17.45 34.03
N ASP A 735 8.99 16.33 34.54
CA ASP A 735 10.33 16.19 35.14
C ASP A 735 11.48 16.21 34.11
N THR A 736 11.16 16.09 32.83
CA THR A 736 12.15 16.01 31.74
C THR A 736 11.98 17.15 30.73
N SER A 737 13.09 17.54 30.12
CA SER A 737 13.08 18.27 28.84
C SER A 737 14.02 17.60 27.84
N GLU A 738 13.70 17.74 26.56
CA GLU A 738 14.51 17.21 25.46
C GLU A 738 15.25 18.37 24.77
N ILE A 739 16.52 18.16 24.47
CA ILE A 739 17.31 19.02 23.60
C ILE A 739 17.87 18.19 22.44
N THR A 740 17.53 18.58 21.22
CA THR A 740 18.19 18.05 20.02
C THR A 740 19.45 18.84 19.75
N VAL A 741 20.59 18.16 19.84
CA VAL A 741 21.91 18.65 19.46
C VAL A 741 22.12 18.34 17.98
N SER A 742 22.22 19.38 17.15
CA SER A 742 22.58 19.26 15.74
C SER A 742 24.08 19.40 15.59
N ILE A 743 24.74 18.41 14.98
CA ILE A 743 26.19 18.35 14.80
C ILE A 743 26.51 18.54 13.31
N THR A 744 27.46 19.42 12.98
CA THR A 744 27.86 19.69 11.59
C THR A 744 29.38 19.65 11.42
N GLY A 745 29.86 18.73 10.59
CA GLY A 745 31.24 18.70 10.11
C GLY A 745 31.36 19.37 8.74
N TYR A 746 32.27 20.35 8.60
CA TYR A 746 32.50 21.06 7.34
C TYR A 746 33.58 20.38 6.50
N GLY A 747 33.26 20.04 5.24
CA GLY A 747 34.16 19.38 4.30
C GLY A 747 34.08 19.98 2.89
N ASP A 748 34.52 19.22 1.87
CA ASP A 748 34.57 19.69 0.47
C ASP A 748 33.20 19.71 -0.26
N GLY A 749 32.14 19.22 0.39
CA GLY A 749 30.76 19.21 -0.09
C GLY A 749 30.47 18.21 -1.23
N LYS A 750 31.34 17.21 -1.46
CA LYS A 750 31.31 16.35 -2.65
C LYS A 750 31.20 14.87 -2.30
N PHE A 751 30.01 14.32 -2.53
CA PHE A 751 29.62 12.96 -2.16
C PHE A 751 29.53 12.09 -3.42
N GLY A 752 29.96 10.83 -3.34
CA GLY A 752 29.92 9.88 -4.46
C GLY A 752 31.01 10.07 -5.52
N ASP A 753 30.90 9.38 -6.65
CA ASP A 753 31.87 9.41 -7.74
C ASP A 753 31.20 9.58 -9.11
N LYS A 754 31.63 10.63 -9.83
CA LYS A 754 31.17 10.98 -11.18
C LYS A 754 31.64 9.94 -12.22
N ALA A 755 32.66 9.12 -11.92
CA ALA A 755 33.12 8.02 -12.77
C ALA A 755 32.15 6.82 -12.83
N ASN A 756 31.20 6.72 -11.90
CA ASN A 756 30.13 5.70 -11.94
C ASN A 756 29.14 5.90 -13.10
N SER A 757 29.29 6.97 -13.88
CA SER A 757 28.69 7.11 -15.22
C SER A 757 29.03 5.96 -16.17
N GLN A 758 30.13 5.22 -15.95
CA GLN A 758 30.49 3.99 -16.69
C GLN A 758 29.53 2.80 -16.46
N TYR A 759 28.62 2.90 -15.49
CA TYR A 759 27.58 1.91 -15.18
C TYR A 759 26.20 2.33 -15.68
N ALA A 760 26.09 3.49 -16.34
CA ALA A 760 24.86 3.89 -17.01
C ALA A 760 24.45 2.84 -18.06
N THR A 761 23.14 2.71 -18.25
CA THR A 761 22.51 1.83 -19.24
C THR A 761 21.42 2.60 -19.97
N THR A 762 20.88 2.03 -21.03
CA THR A 762 19.84 2.65 -21.88
C THR A 762 18.58 1.78 -21.87
N GLN A 763 17.40 2.40 -21.89
CA GLN A 763 16.13 1.68 -22.01
C GLN A 763 15.51 1.79 -23.41
N SER A 764 14.89 0.71 -23.85
CA SER A 764 14.11 0.60 -25.10
C SER A 764 12.59 0.63 -24.85
N TYR A 765 12.15 0.29 -23.63
CA TYR A 765 10.74 0.18 -23.23
C TYR A 765 10.37 1.14 -22.07
N LEU A 766 9.14 1.06 -21.57
CA LEU A 766 8.67 1.81 -20.39
C LEU A 766 9.02 1.03 -19.09
N ASN A 767 10.32 0.89 -18.82
CA ASN A 767 10.87 0.01 -17.78
C ASN A 767 12.02 0.67 -16.98
N CYS A 768 11.98 1.99 -16.81
CA CYS A 768 13.02 2.77 -16.14
C CYS A 768 13.47 2.17 -14.80
N THR A 769 12.56 1.68 -13.96
CA THR A 769 12.89 0.97 -12.70
C THR A 769 13.83 -0.21 -12.93
N LEU A 770 13.57 -1.07 -13.92
CA LEU A 770 14.42 -2.22 -14.23
C LEU A 770 15.79 -1.80 -14.75
N MET A 771 15.87 -0.69 -15.47
CA MET A 771 17.12 -0.21 -16.08
C MET A 771 17.96 0.61 -15.10
N ALA A 772 17.35 1.38 -14.21
CA ALA A 772 18.01 1.94 -13.02
C ALA A 772 18.53 0.81 -12.11
N THR A 773 17.74 -0.27 -11.94
CA THR A 773 18.18 -1.48 -11.21
C THR A 773 19.36 -2.17 -11.89
N ALA A 774 19.36 -2.29 -13.23
CA ALA A 774 20.49 -2.86 -13.97
C ALA A 774 21.78 -2.03 -13.80
N ALA A 775 21.67 -0.70 -13.85
CA ALA A 775 22.78 0.21 -13.57
C ALA A 775 23.22 0.14 -12.10
N ALA A 776 22.30 -0.03 -11.16
CA ALA A 776 22.61 -0.18 -9.74
C ALA A 776 23.33 -1.51 -9.43
N ILE A 777 22.89 -2.63 -10.03
CA ILE A 777 23.60 -3.92 -10.00
C ILE A 777 25.00 -3.77 -10.58
N ALA A 778 25.14 -3.07 -11.71
CA ALA A 778 26.43 -2.83 -12.33
C ALA A 778 27.37 -2.00 -11.46
N GLN A 779 26.88 -0.97 -10.78
CA GLN A 779 27.67 -0.16 -9.84
C GLN A 779 28.03 -0.94 -8.58
N ALA A 780 27.06 -1.56 -7.90
CA ALA A 780 27.27 -2.27 -6.65
C ALA A 780 28.19 -3.50 -6.80
N THR A 781 28.20 -4.16 -7.97
CA THR A 781 29.10 -5.28 -8.25
C THR A 781 30.45 -4.86 -8.88
N GLY A 782 30.76 -3.57 -8.96
CA GLY A 782 31.98 -3.07 -9.61
C GLY A 782 32.08 -3.45 -11.09
N GLY A 783 30.94 -3.66 -11.75
CA GLY A 783 30.82 -4.13 -13.12
C GLY A 783 30.91 -5.65 -13.31
N ALA A 784 31.01 -6.46 -12.24
CA ALA A 784 31.08 -7.92 -12.35
C ALA A 784 29.75 -8.55 -12.84
N ALA A 785 28.60 -7.92 -12.53
CA ALA A 785 27.31 -8.22 -13.14
C ALA A 785 26.80 -6.99 -13.90
N ARG A 786 26.66 -7.09 -15.22
CA ARG A 786 26.04 -6.07 -16.08
C ARG A 786 24.86 -6.70 -16.83
N PRO A 787 23.67 -6.82 -16.21
CA PRO A 787 22.51 -7.44 -16.86
C PRO A 787 21.99 -6.58 -18.01
N SER A 788 21.56 -7.23 -19.09
CA SER A 788 20.90 -6.57 -20.23
C SER A 788 19.43 -6.26 -19.91
N GLU A 789 18.85 -5.35 -20.69
CA GLU A 789 17.42 -5.04 -20.66
C GLU A 789 16.57 -6.31 -20.81
N ASP A 790 16.84 -7.13 -21.83
CA ASP A 790 16.18 -8.43 -22.05
C ASP A 790 16.23 -9.34 -20.82
N ARG A 791 17.38 -9.40 -20.11
CA ARG A 791 17.55 -10.25 -18.94
C ARG A 791 16.76 -9.74 -17.73
N MET A 792 16.69 -8.42 -17.53
CA MET A 792 15.86 -7.84 -16.48
C MET A 792 14.37 -8.04 -16.77
N ILE A 793 13.96 -7.90 -18.03
CA ILE A 793 12.59 -8.18 -18.51
C ILE A 793 12.23 -9.67 -18.30
N GLU A 794 13.12 -10.60 -18.65
CA GLU A 794 12.95 -12.05 -18.45
C GLU A 794 12.75 -12.38 -16.96
N LEU A 795 13.62 -11.86 -16.09
CA LEU A 795 13.54 -12.06 -14.64
C LEU A 795 12.25 -11.50 -14.04
N ALA A 796 11.85 -10.27 -14.42
CA ALA A 796 10.64 -9.65 -13.90
C ALA A 796 9.34 -10.30 -14.41
N LYS A 797 9.33 -10.85 -15.64
CA LYS A 797 8.19 -11.61 -16.18
C LYS A 797 8.04 -13.00 -15.56
N THR A 798 9.14 -13.58 -15.04
CA THR A 798 9.13 -14.92 -14.43
C THR A 798 8.96 -14.90 -12.91
N THR A 799 9.44 -13.85 -12.22
CA THR A 799 9.38 -13.72 -10.75
C THR A 799 8.00 -13.24 -10.26
N ASN A 800 7.54 -13.77 -9.13
CA ASN A 800 6.29 -13.32 -8.50
C ASN A 800 6.52 -12.01 -7.71
N SER A 801 5.55 -11.10 -7.74
CA SER A 801 5.61 -9.78 -7.11
C SER A 801 5.49 -9.88 -5.59
N VAL A 802 6.46 -9.30 -4.88
CA VAL A 802 6.42 -9.17 -3.40
C VAL A 802 5.52 -8.00 -3.01
N SER A 803 5.47 -6.98 -3.87
CA SER A 803 4.66 -5.77 -3.75
C SER A 803 3.15 -6.05 -3.97
N THR A 804 2.86 -6.90 -4.95
CA THR A 804 1.51 -7.39 -5.31
C THR A 804 1.45 -8.93 -5.24
N PRO A 805 1.37 -9.52 -4.03
CA PRO A 805 1.34 -10.97 -3.84
C PRO A 805 0.25 -11.67 -4.67
N GLY A 806 0.62 -12.71 -5.41
CA GLY A 806 -0.27 -13.39 -6.37
C GLY A 806 -0.25 -12.85 -7.80
N ALA A 807 0.66 -11.92 -8.14
CA ALA A 807 0.92 -11.44 -9.50
C ALA A 807 2.40 -11.65 -9.90
N LYS A 808 2.74 -11.45 -11.18
CA LYS A 808 4.13 -11.31 -11.64
C LYS A 808 4.61 -9.87 -11.48
N MET A 809 5.92 -9.68 -11.28
CA MET A 809 6.53 -8.34 -11.16
C MET A 809 6.36 -7.51 -12.44
N TYR A 810 6.30 -8.17 -13.62
CA TYR A 810 6.11 -7.52 -14.91
C TYR A 810 5.23 -8.37 -15.83
N LEU A 811 4.28 -7.73 -16.52
CA LEU A 811 3.42 -8.41 -17.51
C LEU A 811 4.14 -8.52 -18.86
N SER A 812 4.56 -7.38 -19.42
CA SER A 812 5.39 -7.33 -20.63
C SER A 812 6.06 -5.97 -20.82
N GLU A 813 7.24 -6.02 -21.40
CA GLU A 813 7.95 -4.95 -22.12
C GLU A 813 7.06 -4.14 -23.08
N ASN A 814 6.00 -4.75 -23.61
CA ASN A 814 5.00 -4.12 -24.47
C ASN A 814 3.69 -3.78 -23.71
N THR A 815 3.71 -3.61 -22.39
CA THR A 815 2.61 -3.02 -21.59
C THR A 815 2.96 -1.62 -21.10
N ALA A 816 2.01 -0.89 -20.49
CA ALA A 816 2.23 0.49 -20.03
C ALA A 816 2.61 0.56 -18.54
N GLU A 817 2.40 -0.55 -17.84
CA GLU A 817 2.76 -0.80 -16.45
C GLU A 817 4.28 -1.01 -16.31
N GLY A 818 4.89 -0.40 -15.29
CA GLY A 818 6.28 -0.64 -14.88
C GLY A 818 6.40 -1.67 -13.76
N VAL A 819 7.63 -1.91 -13.29
CA VAL A 819 7.94 -2.73 -12.11
C VAL A 819 8.08 -1.81 -10.88
N SER A 820 7.60 -2.25 -9.71
CA SER A 820 7.73 -1.47 -8.47
C SER A 820 9.16 -1.51 -7.90
N VAL A 821 9.51 -0.52 -7.08
CA VAL A 821 10.84 -0.45 -6.44
C VAL A 821 11.02 -1.59 -5.43
N GLU A 822 9.96 -1.99 -4.71
CA GLU A 822 9.96 -3.18 -3.84
C GLU A 822 10.29 -4.47 -4.61
N ASP A 823 9.71 -4.65 -5.79
CA ASP A 823 9.97 -5.81 -6.65
C ASP A 823 11.39 -5.76 -7.25
N ALA A 824 11.88 -4.58 -7.63
CA ALA A 824 13.26 -4.38 -8.07
C ALA A 824 14.29 -4.70 -6.97
N VAL A 825 14.00 -4.32 -5.72
CA VAL A 825 14.78 -4.70 -4.53
C VAL A 825 14.77 -6.23 -4.36
N ALA A 826 13.63 -6.89 -4.49
CA ALA A 826 13.53 -8.34 -4.43
C ALA A 826 14.33 -9.04 -5.57
N LEU A 827 14.35 -8.49 -6.79
CA LEU A 827 15.18 -9.01 -7.89
C LEU A 827 16.68 -8.92 -7.58
N MET A 828 17.15 -7.80 -7.03
CA MET A 828 18.55 -7.63 -6.61
C MET A 828 18.96 -8.63 -5.53
N GLN A 829 18.09 -8.86 -4.55
CA GLN A 829 18.32 -9.83 -3.47
C GLN A 829 18.28 -11.28 -3.98
N LYS A 830 17.28 -11.66 -4.80
CA LYS A 830 17.05 -13.03 -5.27
C LYS A 830 18.08 -13.51 -6.30
N TYR A 831 18.50 -12.65 -7.24
CA TYR A 831 19.31 -13.08 -8.39
C TYR A 831 20.75 -12.57 -8.42
N TYR A 832 21.09 -11.52 -7.66
CA TYR A 832 22.40 -10.88 -7.73
C TYR A 832 23.19 -10.90 -6.41
N GLY A 833 22.60 -11.43 -5.34
CA GLY A 833 23.27 -11.52 -4.03
C GLY A 833 23.61 -10.16 -3.42
N LEU A 834 22.79 -9.15 -3.70
CA LEU A 834 22.91 -7.81 -3.12
C LEU A 834 22.00 -7.67 -1.90
N THR A 835 22.33 -6.77 -0.99
CA THR A 835 21.38 -6.24 0.00
C THR A 835 20.90 -4.88 -0.48
N ALA A 836 19.59 -4.70 -0.57
CA ALA A 836 18.96 -3.46 -0.98
C ALA A 836 17.75 -3.16 -0.08
N ALA A 837 17.55 -1.89 0.26
CA ALA A 837 16.44 -1.42 1.10
C ALA A 837 15.98 -0.02 0.69
N THR A 838 14.68 0.22 0.79
CA THR A 838 14.02 1.47 0.40
C THR A 838 13.46 2.21 1.61
N SER A 839 13.66 3.52 1.66
CA SER A 839 13.21 4.42 2.72
C SER A 839 12.36 5.55 2.12
N HIS A 840 11.24 5.89 2.77
CA HIS A 840 10.41 7.06 2.43
C HIS A 840 10.43 8.03 3.62
N TYR A 841 10.51 9.34 3.35
CA TYR A 841 10.78 10.34 4.39
C TYR A 841 9.59 11.28 4.67
N GLU A 842 8.40 11.00 4.12
CA GLU A 842 7.14 11.72 4.38
C GLU A 842 7.29 13.26 4.39
N LEU A 843 8.04 13.77 3.40
CA LEU A 843 8.34 15.19 3.17
C LEU A 843 9.43 15.83 4.08
N ASP A 844 10.34 15.05 4.69
CA ASP A 844 11.61 15.53 5.30
C ASP A 844 12.79 15.44 4.30
N PRO A 845 13.08 16.51 3.51
CA PRO A 845 14.23 16.51 2.59
C PRO A 845 15.58 16.58 3.31
N GLN A 846 15.63 17.05 4.56
CA GLN A 846 16.88 17.16 5.31
C GLN A 846 17.38 15.77 5.71
N ALA A 847 16.49 14.91 6.22
CA ALA A 847 16.80 13.52 6.53
C ALA A 847 17.17 12.73 5.26
N ALA A 848 16.36 12.84 4.20
CA ALA A 848 16.59 12.13 2.94
C ALA A 848 17.92 12.51 2.28
N MET A 849 18.24 13.81 2.20
CA MET A 849 19.53 14.27 1.67
C MET A 849 20.71 13.80 2.52
N ALA A 850 20.58 13.74 3.85
CA ALA A 850 21.65 13.27 4.72
C ALA A 850 21.91 11.78 4.56
N ASP A 851 20.88 10.93 4.45
CA ASP A 851 21.06 9.49 4.19
C ASP A 851 21.63 9.24 2.77
N LEU A 852 21.17 9.99 1.75
CA LEU A 852 21.73 9.94 0.40
C LEU A 852 23.22 10.33 0.39
N GLN A 853 23.58 11.41 1.08
CA GLN A 853 24.96 11.86 1.25
C GLN A 853 25.81 10.81 1.98
N ALA A 854 25.30 10.23 3.06
CA ALA A 854 25.97 9.17 3.81
C ALA A 854 26.20 7.91 2.96
N ALA A 855 25.19 7.45 2.23
CA ALA A 855 25.31 6.32 1.32
C ALA A 855 26.38 6.55 0.24
N LEU A 856 26.32 7.70 -0.45
CA LEU A 856 27.28 8.09 -1.49
C LEU A 856 28.71 8.27 -0.95
N ALA A 857 28.87 8.82 0.27
CA ALA A 857 30.18 8.95 0.92
C ALA A 857 30.81 7.58 1.25
N ASN A 858 29.99 6.62 1.67
CA ASN A 858 30.40 5.24 1.93
C ASN A 858 30.56 4.40 0.64
N GLY A 859 30.47 5.01 -0.54
CA GLY A 859 30.60 4.32 -1.83
C GLY A 859 29.43 3.40 -2.20
N LYS A 860 28.32 3.47 -1.45
CA LYS A 860 27.12 2.66 -1.72
C LYS A 860 26.41 3.15 -2.97
N THR A 861 25.61 2.28 -3.56
CA THR A 861 24.82 2.61 -4.73
C THR A 861 23.44 3.10 -4.30
N THR A 862 22.94 4.17 -4.92
CA THR A 862 21.67 4.80 -4.54
C THR A 862 20.77 5.03 -5.74
N MET A 863 19.51 4.63 -5.63
CA MET A 863 18.44 4.92 -6.60
C MET A 863 17.41 5.85 -5.96
N ALA A 864 16.77 6.69 -6.76
CA ALA A 864 15.77 7.64 -6.32
C ALA A 864 14.63 7.78 -7.34
N THR A 865 13.39 7.70 -6.86
CA THR A 865 12.19 7.87 -7.68
C THR A 865 11.85 9.35 -7.83
N VAL A 866 11.72 9.84 -9.07
CA VAL A 866 11.62 11.26 -9.41
C VAL A 866 10.56 11.53 -10.49
N SER A 867 10.09 12.76 -10.59
CA SER A 867 9.32 13.23 -11.76
C SER A 867 10.24 13.57 -12.94
N ILE A 868 10.13 12.83 -14.05
CA ILE A 868 10.95 13.01 -15.27
C ILE A 868 10.76 14.42 -15.86
N ALA A 869 9.55 14.97 -15.74
CA ALA A 869 9.19 16.30 -16.19
C ALA A 869 10.06 17.39 -15.55
N LEU A 870 10.32 17.28 -14.24
CA LEU A 870 11.10 18.25 -13.48
C LEU A 870 12.60 18.12 -13.73
N ILE A 871 13.10 16.88 -13.88
CA ILE A 871 14.52 16.62 -14.18
C ILE A 871 14.87 17.12 -15.58
N TRP A 872 14.17 16.65 -16.62
CA TRP A 872 14.53 16.94 -18.02
C TRP A 872 14.35 18.42 -18.39
N THR A 873 13.32 19.10 -17.85
CA THR A 873 13.13 20.54 -18.08
C THR A 873 14.28 21.39 -17.49
N ALA A 874 15.02 20.85 -16.52
CA ALA A 874 16.18 21.51 -15.91
C ALA A 874 17.53 21.18 -16.58
N VAL A 875 17.55 20.30 -17.61
CA VAL A 875 18.77 19.86 -18.30
C VAL A 875 18.83 20.45 -19.73
N PRO A 876 19.75 21.38 -20.03
CA PRO A 876 19.86 21.97 -21.35
C PRO A 876 20.14 20.93 -22.45
N GLY A 877 19.25 20.88 -23.45
CA GLY A 877 19.38 19.96 -24.58
C GLY A 877 18.71 18.59 -24.39
N ALA A 878 18.13 18.29 -23.22
CA ALA A 878 17.26 17.13 -23.05
C ALA A 878 15.92 17.32 -23.78
N VAL A 879 15.40 16.24 -24.36
CA VAL A 879 14.03 16.19 -24.88
C VAL A 879 13.05 16.43 -23.74
N THR A 880 12.15 17.40 -23.87
CA THR A 880 11.07 17.63 -22.90
C THR A 880 9.74 17.05 -23.38
N MET A 881 8.84 16.75 -22.44
CA MET A 881 7.48 16.30 -22.77
C MET A 881 6.63 17.43 -23.33
N ALA A 882 5.79 17.14 -24.33
CA ALA A 882 4.93 18.14 -24.97
C ALA A 882 3.85 18.72 -24.03
N ASN A 883 3.39 17.91 -23.06
CA ASN A 883 2.51 18.32 -21.97
C ASN A 883 3.10 17.76 -20.65
N PRO A 884 4.03 18.46 -19.99
CA PRO A 884 4.72 17.94 -18.81
C PRO A 884 3.83 17.99 -17.55
N SER A 885 3.73 16.87 -16.83
CA SER A 885 3.09 16.83 -15.51
C SER A 885 4.15 16.95 -14.41
N TYR A 886 4.20 18.10 -13.74
CA TYR A 886 5.18 18.36 -12.68
C TYR A 886 4.78 17.81 -11.30
N THR A 887 3.70 17.03 -11.22
CA THR A 887 3.23 16.36 -9.98
C THR A 887 3.09 14.85 -10.15
N THR A 888 3.45 14.30 -11.31
CA THR A 888 3.44 12.85 -11.55
C THR A 888 4.78 12.24 -11.16
N LEU A 889 4.71 11.15 -10.39
CA LEU A 889 5.79 10.21 -10.18
C LEU A 889 5.78 9.21 -11.35
N ASP A 890 6.85 9.19 -12.15
CA ASP A 890 6.92 8.42 -13.39
C ASP A 890 8.31 7.83 -13.71
N HIS A 891 9.34 8.06 -12.90
CA HIS A 891 10.72 7.70 -13.27
C HIS A 891 11.63 7.32 -12.11
N GLU A 892 12.64 6.51 -12.41
CA GLU A 892 13.64 6.00 -11.46
C GLU A 892 15.05 6.26 -12.01
N VAL A 893 15.95 6.80 -11.19
CA VAL A 893 17.31 7.17 -11.58
C VAL A 893 18.33 6.69 -10.56
N VAL A 894 19.55 6.33 -11.01
CA VAL A 894 20.67 6.09 -10.09
C VAL A 894 21.36 7.42 -9.80
N VAL A 895 21.45 7.80 -8.53
CA VAL A 895 22.25 8.96 -8.11
C VAL A 895 23.70 8.49 -7.94
N ILE A 896 24.64 9.16 -8.61
CA ILE A 896 26.07 8.77 -8.57
C ILE A 896 26.96 9.75 -7.83
N ALA A 897 26.60 11.04 -7.77
CA ALA A 897 27.30 12.04 -6.98
C ALA A 897 26.43 13.26 -6.65
N VAL A 898 26.75 13.95 -5.54
CA VAL A 898 26.18 15.26 -5.15
C VAL A 898 27.34 16.24 -4.94
N ASP A 899 27.23 17.44 -5.52
CA ASP A 899 28.21 18.51 -5.39
C ASP A 899 27.51 19.76 -4.83
N LEU A 900 27.55 19.92 -3.50
CA LEU A 900 26.90 21.04 -2.82
C LEU A 900 27.57 22.39 -3.11
N THR A 901 28.84 22.38 -3.54
CA THR A 901 29.59 23.60 -3.88
C THR A 901 29.18 24.18 -5.23
N GLU A 902 28.84 23.32 -6.19
CA GLU A 902 28.28 23.71 -7.49
C GLU A 902 26.73 23.73 -7.48
N GLY A 903 26.10 23.16 -6.46
CA GLY A 903 24.63 23.11 -6.31
C GLY A 903 23.97 22.13 -7.27
N VAL A 904 24.60 20.98 -7.52
CA VAL A 904 24.16 19.99 -8.53
C VAL A 904 24.22 18.55 -8.04
N VAL A 905 23.44 17.70 -8.72
CA VAL A 905 23.40 16.24 -8.57
C VAL A 905 23.75 15.61 -9.91
N TYR A 906 24.46 14.48 -9.88
CA TYR A 906 24.81 13.69 -11.04
C TYR A 906 24.04 12.37 -11.03
N LEU A 907 23.37 12.07 -12.13
CA LEU A 907 22.50 10.91 -12.28
C LEU A 907 23.00 9.99 -13.40
N ASN A 908 22.64 8.71 -13.33
CA ASN A 908 22.48 7.86 -14.50
C ASN A 908 20.97 7.69 -14.77
N ASP A 909 20.51 8.29 -15.87
CA ASP A 909 19.14 8.19 -16.40
C ASP A 909 19.17 7.29 -17.66
N SER A 910 18.33 6.26 -17.72
CA SER A 910 18.33 5.31 -18.83
C SER A 910 17.50 5.76 -20.05
N SER A 911 16.71 6.81 -19.91
CA SER A 911 15.79 7.35 -20.93
C SER A 911 16.18 8.70 -21.52
N ALA A 912 17.02 9.49 -20.83
CA ALA A 912 17.34 10.85 -21.25
C ALA A 912 18.01 10.90 -22.63
N THR A 913 17.41 11.64 -23.58
CA THR A 913 17.88 11.79 -24.96
C THR A 913 18.01 13.25 -25.40
N SER A 914 18.90 13.48 -26.36
CA SER A 914 19.21 14.79 -26.96
C SER A 914 18.12 15.29 -27.92
N VAL A 915 17.77 16.58 -27.85
CA VAL A 915 16.85 17.23 -28.81
C VAL A 915 17.38 17.30 -30.23
N VAL A 916 18.70 17.20 -30.43
CA VAL A 916 19.37 17.45 -31.72
C VAL A 916 19.32 16.21 -32.61
N ASP A 917 19.62 15.05 -32.03
CA ASP A 917 19.91 13.80 -32.75
C ASP A 917 19.30 12.54 -32.08
N ARG A 918 18.59 12.71 -30.96
CA ARG A 918 18.03 11.62 -30.13
C ARG A 918 19.05 10.62 -29.56
N SER A 919 20.34 10.98 -29.54
CA SER A 919 21.36 10.23 -28.80
C SER A 919 21.05 10.20 -27.30
N HIS A 920 21.42 9.13 -26.58
CA HIS A 920 21.27 9.05 -25.13
C HIS A 920 22.30 9.96 -24.44
N ILE A 921 21.83 10.78 -23.49
CA ILE A 921 22.63 11.77 -22.75
C ILE A 921 22.59 11.56 -21.22
N GLY A 922 21.91 10.51 -20.75
CA GLY A 922 21.63 10.30 -19.33
C GLY A 922 22.80 9.80 -18.48
N ALA A 923 23.92 9.40 -19.07
CA ALA A 923 25.09 8.90 -18.34
C ALA A 923 25.86 10.05 -17.66
N GLY A 924 25.89 10.09 -16.33
CA GLY A 924 26.48 11.19 -15.56
C GLY A 924 25.78 12.54 -15.77
N MET A 925 24.48 12.52 -16.09
CA MET A 925 23.67 13.71 -16.36
C MET A 925 23.68 14.67 -15.16
N LYS A 926 24.09 15.92 -15.41
CA LYS A 926 24.21 16.98 -14.41
C LYS A 926 22.90 17.75 -14.27
N VAL A 927 22.30 17.70 -13.08
CA VAL A 927 21.00 18.28 -12.76
C VAL A 927 21.14 19.32 -11.63
N PRO A 928 20.49 20.49 -11.70
CA PRO A 928 20.45 21.44 -10.58
C PRO A 928 19.83 20.81 -9.32
N LEU A 929 20.45 20.99 -8.15
CA LEU A 929 20.01 20.38 -6.88
C LEU A 929 18.56 20.75 -6.53
N GLY A 930 18.14 21.99 -6.80
CA GLY A 930 16.75 22.41 -6.60
C GLY A 930 15.75 21.70 -7.51
N ALA A 931 16.14 21.32 -8.73
CA ALA A 931 15.31 20.56 -9.65
C ALA A 931 15.26 19.06 -9.26
N PHE A 932 16.40 18.50 -8.81
CA PHE A 932 16.43 17.17 -8.23
C PHE A 932 15.53 17.07 -6.98
N LEU A 933 15.66 18.00 -6.03
CA LEU A 933 14.82 18.04 -4.83
C LEU A 933 13.32 18.21 -5.15
N ALA A 934 12.97 19.05 -6.14
CA ALA A 934 11.58 19.19 -6.58
C ALA A 934 11.06 17.90 -7.23
N GLY A 935 11.87 17.25 -8.08
CA GLY A 935 11.54 15.97 -8.71
C GLY A 935 11.42 14.82 -7.72
N TRP A 936 12.28 14.77 -6.71
CA TRP A 936 12.32 13.74 -5.66
C TRP A 936 11.22 13.90 -4.61
N ASN A 937 10.72 15.13 -4.43
CA ASN A 937 9.56 15.39 -3.57
C ASN A 937 8.29 14.65 -4.03
N THR A 938 8.14 14.28 -5.32
CA THR A 938 6.95 13.55 -5.80
C THR A 938 6.87 12.11 -5.30
N SER A 939 7.99 11.52 -4.85
CA SER A 939 8.05 10.21 -4.18
C SER A 939 8.09 10.32 -2.64
N LYS A 940 7.91 11.53 -2.09
CA LYS A 940 8.22 11.87 -0.69
C LYS A 940 9.67 11.55 -0.31
N TYR A 941 10.58 11.75 -1.26
CA TYR A 941 12.02 11.49 -1.16
C TYR A 941 12.38 10.00 -1.01
N GLU A 942 11.75 9.12 -1.81
CA GLU A 942 12.04 7.69 -1.82
C GLU A 942 13.49 7.40 -2.19
N LEU A 943 14.23 6.75 -1.28
CA LEU A 943 15.64 6.43 -1.40
C LEU A 943 15.83 4.91 -1.33
N THR A 944 16.35 4.30 -2.39
CA THR A 944 16.80 2.90 -2.34
C THR A 944 18.32 2.87 -2.23
N VAL A 945 18.85 2.25 -1.18
CA VAL A 945 20.30 2.04 -0.97
C VAL A 945 20.64 0.58 -1.25
N VAL A 946 21.69 0.35 -2.04
CA VAL A 946 22.14 -0.97 -2.52
C VAL A 946 23.60 -1.18 -2.15
N ASP A 947 23.88 -2.37 -1.59
CA ASP A 947 25.16 -2.82 -1.05
C ASP A 947 25.47 -4.25 -1.53
N PRO A 948 26.74 -4.65 -1.68
CA PRO A 948 27.10 -6.07 -1.75
C PRO A 948 26.68 -6.78 -0.46
N LYS A 949 26.08 -7.97 -0.55
CA LYS A 949 25.78 -8.76 0.66
C LYS A 949 27.10 -9.19 1.32
N VAL A 950 27.34 -8.71 2.54
CA VAL A 950 28.47 -9.15 3.36
C VAL A 950 28.32 -10.66 3.65
N PRO A 951 29.38 -11.48 3.46
CA PRO A 951 29.34 -12.94 3.67
C PRO A 951 29.00 -13.37 5.11
#